data_AF-A0A0F9JJM4-F1
#
_entry.id   AF-A0A0F9JJM4-F1
#
_cell.length_a   1.000
_cell.length_b   1.000
_cell.length_c   1.000
_cell.angle_alpha   90.00
_cell.angle_beta   90.00
_cell.angle_gamma   90.00
#
_symmetry.space_group_name_H-M   'P 1'
#
loop_
_entity.id
_entity.type
_entity.pdbx_description
1 polymer ?
#
loop_
_entity_poly.entity_id
_entity_poly.type
_entity_poly.pdbx_seq_one_letter_code
_entity_poly.pdbx_strand_id
1 'polypeptide(L)'
;VRGTRHVFEKMGIYEIWDGVTTAEVIINEENTAFDKEVDALAKKVGKDKERWGLIFDEANEAGSVVGLTFEEKQAVSFFRKFYNEWADKKNLPQSKRIKDYAPHLFEQKIIEELKAGRGIPPELASILSEKVSNKITDPFLKERLGAVGFLRDPFRAAKAYNAVSNRVLYYEPFLQKIAVIANDTSIHQRSRDYLKDYSRRMTGEPSKLDLAINKSLAEVGEKIRKLPGGESFADLLTRGNPSGLAAYQMTSALYTLFLGFKATSAIRNLSQHGLIIGEIGPKYFTKGIVLRVTKEGQEVLRKVRILRGRKMAFTPGIDASFADNWAGKFREVSMFMFRGADKQNVSDAVLGGYSEAKEILTEANNKLPADKRLSQEELYEYMIKRGDEVGMDTQFLYTKMNSMSISQNAPGRVLSMLTTWTENWIELMGKWITRKPSRVYTEFSERTGIDVKGANWATSYKALLTYVVIAAIAYAVKDRERLKALEYTGITSLRYLAGTVGGEFPALQVPGAVGDIVTGVMLNDDAQVKRGWNELKRVLTPGIVNQVMDVALGEKDWLTLFLYLEGKDFHIKKLKSGWEKDWKPYEDLSDPLIRADKYPTLNKNTALKRWREENPLIEAKMFITGRLDRLSSEDARTEVLRLIEKHEIDTELIDGYEKVFGIDTSTELAPFRKRVGNLEKLVIGEEAEYFDMGSYAEQVHKQVKLQGRNKVLMDGEPLAVELLNAEDAFIPFFDIDADSGGRELYRQQFPEVEALLYLFGKITAFENPESAKELLMLMDKYNIPPQAINAFQQDPDKYDELFTKRFEIEQRWFDTSIDYDALETDEERAQFKDDNPKWVDGMRRVEAIERDFPEKLIDTYVDWYGNKDIKRPEGHKGDWYED
;
A
#
# COMPACT_ATOMS: atom_id res chain seq x y z
N VAL A 1 -15.15 -11.11 -23.95
CA VAL A 1 -15.94 -11.45 -22.75
C VAL A 1 -16.36 -10.11 -22.13
N ARG A 2 -17.64 -9.89 -21.86
CA ARG A 2 -18.19 -8.60 -21.38
C ARG A 2 -18.91 -8.81 -20.05
N GLY A 3 -19.03 -7.75 -19.26
CA GLY A 3 -19.73 -7.78 -17.98
C GLY A 3 -21.20 -8.07 -18.18
N THR A 4 -21.84 -8.77 -17.23
CA THR A 4 -23.22 -9.23 -17.38
C THR A 4 -24.18 -8.08 -17.71
N ARG A 5 -24.02 -6.92 -17.04
CA ARG A 5 -24.78 -5.69 -17.32
C ARG A 5 -24.78 -5.33 -18.80
N HIS A 6 -23.59 -5.24 -19.40
CA HIS A 6 -23.42 -4.82 -20.80
C HIS A 6 -23.91 -5.88 -21.80
N VAL A 7 -23.87 -7.16 -21.43
CA VAL A 7 -24.48 -8.22 -22.24
C VAL A 7 -26.00 -8.05 -22.29
N PHE A 8 -26.65 -7.88 -21.14
CA PHE A 8 -28.09 -7.68 -21.05
C PHE A 8 -28.54 -6.36 -21.71
N GLU A 9 -27.76 -5.30 -21.55
CA GLU A 9 -27.99 -4.01 -22.22
C GLU A 9 -27.95 -4.16 -23.75
N LYS A 10 -26.93 -4.86 -24.29
CA LYS A 10 -26.83 -5.15 -25.72
C LYS A 10 -27.95 -6.04 -26.25
N MET A 11 -28.51 -6.88 -25.40
CA MET A 11 -29.64 -7.74 -25.72
C MET A 11 -30.99 -7.01 -25.57
N GLY A 12 -31.01 -5.75 -25.10
CA GLY A 12 -32.24 -4.98 -24.89
C GLY A 12 -33.06 -5.44 -23.69
N ILE A 13 -32.46 -6.18 -22.75
CA ILE A 13 -33.17 -6.82 -21.62
C ILE A 13 -32.61 -6.38 -20.27
N TYR A 14 -32.06 -5.17 -20.20
CA TYR A 14 -31.42 -4.63 -18.99
C TYR A 14 -32.32 -4.66 -17.76
N GLU A 15 -33.62 -4.41 -17.88
CA GLU A 15 -34.56 -4.43 -16.76
C GLU A 15 -34.58 -5.80 -16.05
N ILE A 16 -34.36 -6.89 -16.79
CA ILE A 16 -34.23 -8.22 -16.20
C ILE A 16 -32.96 -8.30 -15.36
N TRP A 17 -31.84 -7.79 -15.87
CA TRP A 17 -30.59 -7.76 -15.12
C TRP A 17 -30.73 -6.87 -13.88
N ASP A 18 -31.26 -5.67 -14.02
CA ASP A 18 -31.45 -4.73 -12.91
C ASP A 18 -32.33 -5.35 -11.81
N GLY A 19 -33.43 -5.98 -12.18
CA GLY A 19 -34.30 -6.72 -11.27
C GLY A 19 -33.59 -7.89 -10.57
N VAL A 20 -32.80 -8.68 -11.30
CA VAL A 20 -32.02 -9.79 -10.71
C VAL A 20 -30.98 -9.29 -9.71
N THR A 21 -30.30 -8.18 -10.00
CA THR A 21 -29.32 -7.60 -9.07
C THR A 21 -29.97 -7.04 -7.81
N THR A 22 -31.15 -6.42 -7.94
CA THR A 22 -31.94 -5.96 -6.81
C THR A 22 -32.41 -7.14 -5.95
N ALA A 23 -32.90 -8.21 -6.58
CA ALA A 23 -33.25 -9.46 -5.91
C ALA A 23 -32.06 -10.06 -5.15
N GLU A 24 -30.86 -10.07 -5.74
CA GLU A 24 -29.64 -10.57 -5.09
C GLU A 24 -29.31 -9.79 -3.81
N VAL A 25 -29.44 -8.46 -3.83
CA VAL A 25 -29.23 -7.63 -2.62
C VAL A 25 -30.26 -7.95 -1.54
N ILE A 26 -31.54 -8.06 -1.90
CA ILE A 26 -32.62 -8.36 -0.95
C ILE A 26 -32.44 -9.74 -0.33
N ILE A 27 -32.22 -10.78 -1.14
CA ILE A 27 -31.96 -12.16 -0.67
C ILE A 27 -30.82 -12.16 0.36
N ASN A 28 -29.75 -11.45 0.08
CA ASN A 28 -28.58 -11.39 0.95
C ASN A 28 -28.86 -10.67 2.28
N GLU A 29 -29.60 -9.56 2.25
CA GLU A 29 -29.99 -8.84 3.46
C GLU A 29 -30.93 -9.67 4.34
N GLU A 30 -31.92 -10.33 3.74
CA GLU A 30 -32.85 -11.22 4.44
C GLU A 30 -32.15 -12.44 5.03
N ASN A 31 -31.25 -13.08 4.27
CA ASN A 31 -30.44 -14.18 4.79
C ASN A 31 -29.56 -13.72 5.97
N THR A 32 -28.94 -12.55 5.88
CA THR A 32 -28.08 -12.02 6.96
C THR A 32 -28.87 -11.72 8.23
N ALA A 33 -30.05 -11.12 8.08
CA ALA A 33 -30.93 -10.83 9.21
C ALA A 33 -31.38 -12.13 9.88
N PHE A 34 -31.79 -13.11 9.07
CA PHE A 34 -32.21 -14.43 9.54
C PHE A 34 -31.08 -15.20 10.21
N ASP A 35 -29.88 -15.23 9.62
CA ASP A 35 -28.71 -15.92 10.18
C ASP A 35 -28.36 -15.39 11.58
N LYS A 36 -28.44 -14.07 11.79
CA LYS A 36 -28.22 -13.44 13.10
C LYS A 36 -29.26 -13.89 14.13
N GLU A 37 -30.52 -14.02 13.73
CA GLU A 37 -31.60 -14.50 14.59
C GLU A 37 -31.38 -15.97 14.98
N VAL A 38 -31.07 -16.82 14.00
CA VAL A 38 -30.76 -18.24 14.20
C VAL A 38 -29.52 -18.43 15.06
N ASP A 39 -28.45 -17.65 14.85
CA ASP A 39 -27.22 -17.72 15.63
C ASP A 39 -27.42 -17.27 17.08
N ALA A 40 -28.23 -16.22 17.29
CA ALA A 40 -28.61 -15.79 18.64
C ALA A 40 -29.40 -16.88 19.38
N LEU A 41 -30.29 -17.59 18.67
CA LEU A 41 -31.03 -18.72 19.20
C LEU A 41 -30.12 -19.93 19.51
N ALA A 42 -29.25 -20.31 18.57
CA ALA A 42 -28.27 -21.39 18.75
C ALA A 42 -27.35 -21.13 19.96
N LYS A 43 -26.92 -19.87 20.15
CA LYS A 43 -26.10 -19.47 21.30
C LYS A 43 -26.82 -19.66 22.63
N LYS A 44 -28.15 -19.42 22.68
CA LYS A 44 -28.96 -19.63 23.90
C LYS A 44 -29.16 -21.11 24.20
N VAL A 45 -29.37 -21.94 23.17
CA VAL A 45 -29.55 -23.39 23.28
C VAL A 45 -28.26 -24.10 23.71
N GLY A 46 -27.09 -23.60 23.29
CA GLY A 46 -25.78 -24.19 23.59
C GLY A 46 -25.21 -24.97 22.39
N LYS A 47 -24.04 -25.61 22.59
CA LYS A 47 -23.27 -26.27 21.51
C LYS A 47 -23.43 -27.81 21.46
N ASP A 48 -24.33 -28.36 22.27
CA ASP A 48 -24.53 -29.80 22.35
C ASP A 48 -25.37 -30.28 21.14
N LYS A 49 -24.71 -31.02 20.24
CA LYS A 49 -25.32 -31.52 19.00
C LYS A 49 -26.38 -32.59 19.25
N GLU A 50 -26.30 -33.33 20.35
CA GLU A 50 -27.35 -34.32 20.67
C GLU A 50 -28.64 -33.60 21.07
N ARG A 51 -28.52 -32.53 21.85
CA ARG A 51 -29.64 -31.65 22.23
C ARG A 51 -30.25 -30.94 21.02
N TRP A 52 -29.44 -30.57 20.03
CA TRP A 52 -29.94 -30.03 18.77
C TRP A 52 -30.80 -31.04 18.01
N GLY A 53 -30.44 -32.33 18.06
CA GLY A 53 -31.25 -33.41 17.50
C GLY A 53 -32.62 -33.52 18.17
N LEU A 54 -32.68 -33.34 19.49
CA LEU A 54 -33.95 -33.32 20.23
C LEU A 54 -34.86 -32.16 19.82
N ILE A 55 -34.30 -30.96 19.61
CA ILE A 55 -35.05 -29.80 19.09
C ILE A 55 -35.58 -30.08 17.70
N PHE A 56 -34.76 -30.71 16.84
CA PHE A 56 -35.15 -31.07 15.50
C PHE A 56 -36.34 -32.05 15.51
N ASP A 57 -36.23 -33.12 16.29
CA ASP A 57 -37.25 -34.17 16.40
C ASP A 57 -38.57 -33.58 16.93
N GLU A 58 -38.51 -32.77 18.01
CA GLU A 58 -39.69 -32.09 18.55
C GLU A 58 -40.26 -31.04 17.58
N ALA A 59 -39.43 -30.27 16.87
CA ALA A 59 -39.92 -29.30 15.88
C ALA A 59 -40.67 -30.01 14.74
N ASN A 60 -40.27 -31.24 14.40
CA ASN A 60 -40.87 -32.05 13.36
C ASN A 60 -42.18 -32.73 13.81
N GLU A 61 -42.21 -33.31 15.01
CA GLU A 61 -43.39 -33.98 15.58
C GLU A 61 -43.63 -33.53 17.02
N ALA A 62 -44.78 -32.88 17.26
CA ALA A 62 -45.09 -32.31 18.55
C ALA A 62 -45.35 -33.36 19.63
N GLY A 63 -44.65 -33.23 20.76
CA GLY A 63 -44.71 -34.18 21.87
C GLY A 63 -43.84 -35.43 21.67
N SER A 64 -42.99 -35.48 20.64
CA SER A 64 -42.10 -36.60 20.37
C SER A 64 -40.91 -36.66 21.35
N VAL A 65 -40.56 -35.53 21.98
CA VAL A 65 -39.43 -35.46 22.92
C VAL A 65 -39.86 -34.88 24.28
N VAL A 66 -39.45 -35.56 25.36
CA VAL A 66 -39.65 -35.12 26.74
C VAL A 66 -38.32 -34.57 27.31
N GLY A 67 -38.37 -33.56 28.19
CA GLY A 67 -37.18 -33.05 28.88
C GLY A 67 -36.41 -31.92 28.17
N LEU A 68 -37.07 -31.18 27.27
CA LEU A 68 -36.49 -29.96 26.67
C LEU A 68 -36.39 -28.83 27.70
N THR A 69 -35.29 -28.08 27.65
CA THR A 69 -35.11 -26.85 28.45
C THR A 69 -36.04 -25.73 27.96
N PHE A 70 -36.10 -24.63 28.70
CA PHE A 70 -36.89 -23.47 28.30
C PHE A 70 -36.42 -22.89 26.95
N GLU A 71 -35.11 -22.77 26.77
CA GLU A 71 -34.45 -22.25 25.57
C GLU A 71 -34.71 -23.16 24.36
N GLU A 72 -34.70 -24.48 24.55
CA GLU A 72 -35.00 -25.44 23.50
C GLU A 72 -36.47 -25.42 23.09
N LYS A 73 -37.39 -25.27 24.04
CA LYS A 73 -38.82 -25.08 23.74
C LYS A 73 -39.05 -23.78 22.95
N GLN A 74 -38.32 -22.72 23.29
CA GLN A 74 -38.33 -21.49 22.48
C GLN A 74 -37.82 -21.74 21.06
N ALA A 75 -36.74 -22.53 20.90
CA ALA A 75 -36.21 -22.87 19.60
C ALA A 75 -37.19 -23.70 18.76
N VAL A 76 -37.85 -24.69 19.36
CA VAL A 76 -38.93 -25.46 18.71
C VAL A 76 -40.05 -24.53 18.23
N SER A 77 -40.52 -23.63 19.08
CA SER A 77 -41.58 -22.67 18.74
C SER A 77 -41.16 -21.75 17.60
N PHE A 78 -39.92 -21.24 17.65
CA PHE A 78 -39.33 -20.45 16.58
C PHE A 78 -39.34 -21.19 15.25
N PHE A 79 -38.82 -22.42 15.20
CA PHE A 79 -38.74 -23.19 13.95
C PHE A 79 -40.13 -23.50 13.38
N ARG A 80 -41.09 -23.91 14.21
CA ARG A 80 -42.47 -24.15 13.76
C ARG A 80 -43.11 -22.89 13.18
N LYS A 81 -42.95 -21.75 13.87
CA LYS A 81 -43.44 -20.45 13.37
C LYS A 81 -42.78 -20.10 12.04
N PHE A 82 -41.45 -20.17 11.96
CA PHE A 82 -40.66 -19.88 10.76
C PHE A 82 -41.11 -20.71 9.55
N TYR A 83 -41.26 -22.03 9.72
CA TYR A 83 -41.69 -22.89 8.61
C TYR A 83 -43.14 -22.63 8.19
N ASN A 84 -44.04 -22.32 9.13
CA ASN A 84 -45.43 -21.93 8.82
C ASN A 84 -45.49 -20.62 8.03
N GLU A 85 -44.75 -19.58 8.46
CA GLU A 85 -44.70 -18.30 7.76
C GLU A 85 -44.17 -18.45 6.33
N TRP A 86 -43.17 -19.32 6.13
CA TRP A 86 -42.69 -19.63 4.79
C TRP A 86 -43.71 -20.38 3.94
N ALA A 87 -44.45 -21.32 4.54
CA ALA A 87 -45.51 -22.03 3.85
C ALA A 87 -46.65 -21.09 3.43
N ASP A 88 -46.96 -20.08 4.26
CA ASP A 88 -47.90 -19.00 3.93
C ASP A 88 -47.38 -18.13 2.79
N LYS A 89 -46.13 -17.66 2.86
CA LYS A 89 -45.49 -16.86 1.80
C LYS A 89 -45.47 -17.59 0.44
N LYS A 90 -45.33 -18.92 0.46
CA LYS A 90 -45.33 -19.77 -0.74
C LYS A 90 -46.73 -20.24 -1.17
N ASN A 91 -47.78 -19.84 -0.45
CA ASN A 91 -49.16 -20.24 -0.67
C ASN A 91 -49.34 -21.78 -0.77
N LEU A 92 -48.70 -22.52 0.13
CA LEU A 92 -48.77 -23.98 0.13
C LEU A 92 -50.13 -24.47 0.67
N PRO A 93 -50.73 -25.55 0.15
CA PRO A 93 -51.97 -26.12 0.70
C PRO A 93 -51.71 -26.81 2.06
N GLN A 94 -52.73 -26.88 2.93
CA GLN A 94 -52.63 -27.43 4.30
C GLN A 94 -52.03 -28.84 4.37
N SER A 95 -52.33 -29.68 3.37
CA SER A 95 -51.76 -31.04 3.24
C SER A 95 -50.24 -31.06 3.07
N LYS A 96 -49.63 -29.94 2.63
CA LYS A 96 -48.19 -29.72 2.51
C LYS A 96 -47.61 -28.91 3.68
N ARG A 97 -48.43 -28.53 4.67
CA ARG A 97 -48.03 -27.69 5.82
C ARG A 97 -47.80 -28.46 7.12
N ILE A 98 -48.47 -29.60 7.36
CA ILE A 98 -48.70 -30.13 8.73
C ILE A 98 -48.04 -31.47 9.08
N LYS A 99 -47.41 -32.16 8.14
CA LYS A 99 -46.53 -33.28 8.48
C LYS A 99 -45.13 -32.94 8.00
N ASP A 100 -44.18 -33.06 8.91
CA ASP A 100 -42.76 -33.02 8.60
C ASP A 100 -42.26 -31.58 8.29
N TYR A 101 -41.90 -30.81 9.32
CA TYR A 101 -41.50 -29.40 9.19
C TYR A 101 -40.02 -29.17 8.83
N ALA A 102 -39.14 -30.13 9.08
CA ALA A 102 -37.70 -29.87 9.01
C ALA A 102 -37.02 -30.65 7.86
N PRO A 103 -36.45 -29.99 6.83
CA PRO A 103 -35.97 -30.65 5.62
C PRO A 103 -34.77 -31.55 5.90
N HIS A 104 -34.72 -32.70 5.22
CA HIS A 104 -33.55 -33.57 5.24
C HIS A 104 -32.43 -32.95 4.40
N LEU A 105 -31.31 -32.54 5.01
CA LEU A 105 -30.08 -32.30 4.26
C LEU A 105 -29.55 -33.67 3.84
N PHE A 106 -29.69 -34.00 2.56
CA PHE A 106 -29.25 -35.29 1.99
C PHE A 106 -27.77 -35.20 1.58
N GLU A 107 -26.87 -35.88 2.30
CA GLU A 107 -25.44 -35.88 1.93
C GLU A 107 -24.92 -37.20 1.35
N GLN A 108 -25.58 -38.35 1.54
CA GLN A 108 -24.99 -39.65 1.18
C GLN A 108 -25.87 -40.59 0.33
N LYS A 109 -27.16 -40.73 0.65
CA LYS A 109 -27.98 -41.79 0.04
C LYS A 109 -28.36 -41.55 -1.44
N ILE A 110 -28.47 -40.30 -1.89
CA ILE A 110 -28.75 -39.97 -3.31
C ILE A 110 -27.63 -40.48 -4.23
N ILE A 111 -26.38 -40.40 -3.76
CA ILE A 111 -25.20 -40.89 -4.50
C ILE A 111 -25.17 -42.43 -4.50
N GLU A 112 -25.58 -43.06 -3.40
CA GLU A 112 -25.69 -44.52 -3.30
C GLU A 112 -26.84 -45.08 -4.16
N GLU A 113 -27.99 -44.40 -4.19
CA GLU A 113 -29.12 -44.78 -5.05
C GLU A 113 -28.83 -44.57 -6.55
N LEU A 114 -28.06 -43.54 -6.91
CA LEU A 114 -27.48 -43.36 -8.25
C LEU A 114 -26.48 -44.46 -8.62
N LYS A 115 -25.68 -44.95 -7.66
CA LYS A 115 -24.74 -46.07 -7.86
C LYS A 115 -25.44 -47.44 -7.92
N ALA A 116 -26.63 -47.58 -7.32
CA ALA A 116 -27.41 -48.82 -7.28
C ALA A 116 -28.27 -49.10 -8.52
N GLY A 117 -28.12 -48.34 -9.61
CA GLY A 117 -28.71 -48.65 -10.92
C GLY A 117 -30.22 -48.43 -11.04
N ARG A 118 -30.86 -47.75 -10.07
CA ARG A 118 -32.25 -47.30 -10.24
C ARG A 118 -32.22 -46.03 -11.08
N GLY A 119 -32.83 -46.09 -12.27
CA GLY A 119 -32.78 -45.04 -13.28
C GLY A 119 -33.06 -43.65 -12.69
N ILE A 120 -32.40 -42.64 -13.28
CA ILE A 120 -32.54 -41.23 -12.93
C ILE A 120 -34.03 -40.90 -12.80
N PRO A 121 -34.53 -40.52 -11.60
CA PRO A 121 -35.91 -40.06 -11.44
C PRO A 121 -36.22 -39.00 -12.51
N PRO A 122 -37.40 -39.01 -13.15
CA PRO A 122 -37.75 -38.04 -14.19
C PRO A 122 -37.48 -36.58 -13.78
N GLU A 123 -37.55 -36.26 -12.48
CA GLU A 123 -37.22 -34.94 -11.96
C GLU A 123 -35.71 -34.61 -12.01
N LEU A 124 -34.81 -35.58 -11.76
CA LEU A 124 -33.36 -35.42 -11.96
C LEU A 124 -33.00 -35.36 -13.45
N ALA A 125 -33.76 -36.02 -14.32
CA ALA A 125 -33.62 -35.89 -15.77
C ALA A 125 -34.02 -34.50 -16.27
N SER A 126 -34.92 -33.80 -15.56
CA SER A 126 -35.28 -32.40 -15.87
C SER A 126 -34.18 -31.40 -15.51
N ILE A 127 -33.43 -31.65 -14.42
CA ILE A 127 -32.20 -30.92 -14.02
C ILE A 127 -31.07 -31.14 -15.03
N LEU A 128 -31.07 -32.30 -15.70
CA LEU A 128 -30.14 -32.63 -16.78
C LEU A 128 -30.66 -32.24 -18.18
N SER A 129 -31.85 -31.64 -18.28
CA SER A 129 -32.43 -31.27 -19.57
C SER A 129 -31.74 -30.04 -20.17
N GLU A 130 -31.60 -29.98 -21.50
CA GLU A 130 -31.01 -28.84 -22.23
C GLU A 130 -31.91 -27.58 -22.27
N LYS A 131 -33.07 -27.63 -21.60
CA LYS A 131 -34.02 -26.51 -21.51
C LYS A 131 -33.62 -25.58 -20.36
N VAL A 132 -33.89 -24.29 -20.54
CA VAL A 132 -33.67 -23.29 -19.49
C VAL A 132 -34.58 -23.59 -18.31
N SER A 133 -34.00 -23.77 -17.12
CA SER A 133 -34.78 -23.99 -15.91
C SER A 133 -35.58 -22.74 -15.57
N ASN A 134 -36.90 -22.86 -15.55
CA ASN A 134 -37.84 -21.79 -15.22
C ASN A 134 -38.30 -21.82 -13.75
N LYS A 135 -37.79 -22.79 -12.97
CA LYS A 135 -38.14 -23.00 -11.56
C LYS A 135 -36.91 -23.42 -10.75
N ILE A 136 -36.82 -22.96 -9.51
CA ILE A 136 -35.81 -23.44 -8.59
C ILE A 136 -36.36 -24.69 -7.92
N THR A 137 -35.54 -25.73 -7.79
CA THR A 137 -35.96 -26.95 -7.09
C THR A 137 -36.14 -26.63 -5.61
N ASP A 138 -37.38 -26.49 -5.16
CA ASP A 138 -37.71 -26.23 -3.77
C ASP A 138 -37.75 -27.54 -2.96
N PRO A 139 -36.85 -27.74 -1.98
CA PRO A 139 -36.86 -28.93 -1.14
C PRO A 139 -38.16 -29.09 -0.32
N PHE A 140 -38.95 -28.03 -0.15
CA PHE A 140 -40.27 -28.12 0.52
C PHE A 140 -41.29 -28.99 -0.20
N LEU A 141 -41.13 -29.20 -1.51
CA LEU A 141 -42.13 -29.87 -2.34
C LEU A 141 -41.81 -31.34 -2.60
N LYS A 142 -40.71 -31.86 -2.06
CA LYS A 142 -40.28 -33.26 -2.26
C LYS A 142 -40.77 -34.15 -1.12
N GLU A 143 -41.35 -35.30 -1.47
CA GLU A 143 -41.71 -36.34 -0.49
C GLU A 143 -40.46 -36.87 0.23
N ARG A 144 -40.57 -37.05 1.54
CA ARG A 144 -39.47 -37.42 2.43
C ARG A 144 -39.36 -38.94 2.50
N LEU A 145 -38.50 -39.54 1.67
CA LEU A 145 -38.12 -40.94 1.84
C LEU A 145 -37.11 -41.04 2.99
N GLY A 146 -37.35 -41.95 3.94
CA GLY A 146 -36.52 -42.20 5.14
C GLY A 146 -35.07 -42.56 4.81
N ALA A 147 -34.28 -41.56 4.44
CA ALA A 147 -32.91 -41.72 3.99
C ALA A 147 -31.95 -41.77 5.19
N VAL A 148 -31.24 -42.90 5.31
CA VAL A 148 -30.08 -43.08 6.20
C VAL A 148 -29.01 -42.03 5.83
N GLY A 149 -28.42 -41.37 6.85
CA GLY A 149 -27.40 -40.31 6.66
C GLY A 149 -27.89 -38.86 6.85
N PHE A 150 -28.95 -38.64 7.63
CA PHE A 150 -29.57 -37.33 7.85
C PHE A 150 -28.82 -36.46 8.88
N LEU A 151 -28.61 -35.16 8.56
CA LEU A 151 -28.04 -34.17 9.47
C LEU A 151 -29.11 -33.58 10.41
N ARG A 152 -29.16 -34.03 11.67
CA ARG A 152 -30.07 -33.54 12.73
C ARG A 152 -29.66 -32.19 13.32
N ASP A 153 -29.41 -31.21 12.47
CA ASP A 153 -29.05 -29.83 12.86
C ASP A 153 -30.15 -28.86 12.40
N PRO A 154 -31.07 -28.47 13.31
CA PRO A 154 -32.22 -27.64 12.96
C PRO A 154 -31.81 -26.22 12.55
N PHE A 155 -30.66 -25.74 13.04
CA PHE A 155 -30.15 -24.41 12.71
C PHE A 155 -29.61 -24.36 11.28
N ARG A 156 -28.75 -25.33 10.90
CA ARG A 156 -28.24 -25.43 9.52
C ARG A 156 -29.36 -25.70 8.52
N ALA A 157 -30.31 -26.55 8.88
CA ALA A 157 -31.48 -26.83 8.05
C ALA A 157 -32.31 -25.56 7.79
N ALA A 158 -32.59 -24.77 8.83
CA ALA A 158 -33.35 -23.53 8.70
C ALA A 158 -32.62 -22.48 7.84
N LYS A 159 -31.30 -22.31 8.01
CA LYS A 159 -30.49 -21.39 7.19
C LYS A 159 -30.48 -21.78 5.72
N ALA A 160 -30.19 -23.06 5.42
CA ALA A 160 -30.22 -23.57 4.05
C ALA A 160 -31.62 -23.41 3.43
N TYR A 161 -32.66 -23.64 4.22
CA TYR A 161 -34.04 -23.49 3.77
C TYR A 161 -34.39 -22.03 3.44
N ASN A 162 -34.05 -21.09 4.32
CA ASN A 162 -34.28 -19.67 4.10
C ASN A 162 -33.58 -19.20 2.81
N ALA A 163 -32.32 -19.62 2.62
CA ALA A 163 -31.54 -19.27 1.43
C ALA A 163 -32.16 -19.78 0.12
N VAL A 164 -32.67 -21.01 0.09
CA VAL A 164 -33.37 -21.55 -1.10
C VAL A 164 -34.71 -20.85 -1.31
N SER A 165 -35.48 -20.62 -0.24
CA SER A 165 -36.81 -20.01 -0.31
C SER A 165 -36.78 -18.56 -0.77
N ASN A 166 -35.80 -17.80 -0.30
CA ASN A 166 -35.55 -16.44 -0.79
C ASN A 166 -35.19 -16.45 -2.28
N ARG A 167 -34.37 -17.41 -2.75
CA ARG A 167 -34.11 -17.54 -4.18
C ARG A 167 -35.37 -17.87 -4.97
N VAL A 168 -36.22 -18.79 -4.50
CA VAL A 168 -37.52 -19.09 -5.15
C VAL A 168 -38.36 -17.81 -5.27
N LEU A 169 -38.57 -17.11 -4.15
CA LEU A 169 -39.42 -15.92 -4.10
C LEU A 169 -38.93 -14.79 -5.01
N TYR A 170 -37.63 -14.50 -5.00
CA TYR A 170 -37.07 -13.32 -5.67
C TYR A 170 -36.49 -13.60 -7.06
N TYR A 171 -36.00 -14.81 -7.37
CA TYR A 171 -35.41 -15.12 -8.67
C TYR A 171 -36.37 -15.78 -9.67
N GLU A 172 -37.36 -16.55 -9.25
CA GLU A 172 -38.26 -17.24 -10.20
C GLU A 172 -38.99 -16.30 -11.18
N PRO A 173 -39.50 -15.11 -10.78
CA PRO A 173 -40.11 -14.18 -11.71
C PRO A 173 -39.17 -13.78 -12.86
N PHE A 174 -37.88 -13.64 -12.58
CA PHE A 174 -36.86 -13.33 -13.59
C PHE A 174 -36.44 -14.55 -14.38
N LEU A 175 -36.35 -15.73 -13.75
CA LEU A 175 -36.09 -17.00 -14.45
C LEU A 175 -37.15 -17.30 -15.51
N GLN A 176 -38.42 -17.02 -15.20
CA GLN A 176 -39.52 -17.17 -16.15
C GLN A 176 -39.33 -16.24 -17.36
N LYS A 177 -39.01 -14.96 -17.13
CA LYS A 177 -38.71 -14.00 -18.21
C LYS A 177 -37.51 -14.43 -19.05
N ILE A 178 -36.43 -14.88 -18.41
CA ILE A 178 -35.23 -15.39 -19.09
C ILE A 178 -35.56 -16.62 -19.93
N ALA A 179 -36.36 -17.55 -19.39
CA ALA A 179 -36.74 -18.77 -20.10
C ALA A 179 -37.58 -18.48 -21.36
N VAL A 180 -38.47 -17.49 -21.32
CA VAL A 180 -39.23 -17.06 -22.51
C VAL A 180 -38.28 -16.61 -23.61
N ILE A 181 -37.30 -15.77 -23.28
CA ILE A 181 -36.34 -15.19 -24.25
C ILE A 181 -35.35 -16.24 -24.73
N ALA A 182 -34.83 -17.07 -23.82
CA ALA A 182 -33.80 -18.04 -24.14
C ALA A 182 -34.32 -19.25 -24.95
N ASN A 183 -35.63 -19.50 -24.91
CA ASN A 183 -36.28 -20.55 -25.71
C ASN A 183 -36.83 -20.01 -27.04
N ASP A 184 -36.83 -18.70 -27.27
CA ASP A 184 -37.24 -18.10 -28.53
C ASP A 184 -36.20 -18.42 -29.63
N THR A 185 -36.64 -19.11 -30.67
CA THR A 185 -35.80 -19.52 -31.78
C THR A 185 -35.27 -18.36 -32.63
N SER A 186 -35.90 -17.19 -32.56
CA SER A 186 -35.47 -15.96 -33.26
C SER A 186 -34.23 -15.30 -32.65
N ILE A 187 -33.94 -15.57 -31.38
CA ILE A 187 -32.76 -15.04 -30.68
C ILE A 187 -31.50 -15.79 -31.11
N HIS A 188 -30.42 -15.07 -31.38
CA HIS A 188 -29.14 -15.66 -31.78
C HIS A 188 -28.63 -16.71 -30.78
N GLN A 189 -28.14 -17.85 -31.29
CA GLN A 189 -27.75 -19.02 -30.47
C GLN A 189 -26.82 -18.69 -29.30
N ARG A 190 -25.78 -17.86 -29.53
CA ARG A 190 -24.85 -17.45 -28.44
C ARG A 190 -25.57 -16.71 -27.30
N SER A 191 -26.57 -15.90 -27.62
CA SER A 191 -27.34 -15.16 -26.62
C SER A 191 -28.26 -16.10 -25.83
N ARG A 192 -28.86 -17.09 -26.52
CA ARG A 192 -29.60 -18.17 -25.85
C ARG A 192 -28.71 -18.93 -24.88
N ASP A 193 -27.56 -19.42 -25.35
CA ASP A 193 -26.61 -20.20 -24.52
C ASP A 193 -26.15 -19.40 -23.30
N TYR A 194 -25.84 -18.12 -23.49
CA TYR A 194 -25.50 -17.22 -22.40
C TYR A 194 -26.62 -17.11 -21.35
N LEU A 195 -27.88 -16.95 -21.80
CA LEU A 195 -29.05 -16.89 -20.91
C LEU A 195 -29.34 -18.23 -20.24
N LYS A 196 -29.13 -19.37 -20.91
CA LYS A 196 -29.25 -20.71 -20.30
C LYS A 196 -28.26 -20.84 -19.15
N ASP A 197 -27.00 -20.50 -19.40
CA ASP A 197 -25.97 -20.56 -18.37
C ASP A 197 -26.24 -19.53 -17.26
N TYR A 198 -26.82 -18.37 -17.57
CA TYR A 198 -27.24 -17.38 -16.58
C TYR A 198 -28.35 -17.89 -15.66
N SER A 199 -29.37 -18.54 -16.23
CA SER A 199 -30.45 -19.20 -15.47
C SER A 199 -29.89 -20.29 -14.55
N ARG A 200 -29.02 -21.19 -15.04
CA ARG A 200 -28.37 -22.22 -14.21
C ARG A 200 -27.64 -21.63 -13.01
N ARG A 201 -26.99 -20.48 -13.19
CA ARG A 201 -26.30 -19.78 -12.08
C ARG A 201 -27.27 -19.25 -11.02
N MET A 202 -28.43 -18.75 -11.43
CA MET A 202 -29.48 -18.30 -10.50
C MET A 202 -30.07 -19.47 -9.71
N THR A 203 -30.23 -20.65 -10.33
CA THR A 203 -30.72 -21.85 -9.65
C THR A 203 -29.67 -22.53 -8.76
N GLY A 204 -28.39 -22.25 -8.98
CA GLY A 204 -27.28 -22.86 -8.24
C GLY A 204 -26.78 -24.16 -8.85
N GLU A 205 -27.22 -24.48 -10.07
CA GLU A 205 -26.73 -25.63 -10.83
C GLU A 205 -25.25 -25.43 -11.23
N PRO A 206 -24.41 -26.48 -11.17
CA PRO A 206 -23.03 -26.41 -11.65
C PRO A 206 -22.99 -26.10 -13.15
N SER A 207 -21.99 -25.33 -13.59
CA SER A 207 -21.78 -25.13 -15.02
C SER A 207 -21.30 -26.41 -15.70
N LYS A 208 -21.41 -26.49 -17.04
CA LYS A 208 -20.88 -27.63 -17.82
C LYS A 208 -19.40 -27.88 -17.53
N LEU A 209 -18.62 -26.82 -17.35
CA LEU A 209 -17.21 -26.90 -17.00
C LEU A 209 -17.02 -27.45 -15.58
N ASP A 210 -17.82 -27.01 -14.61
CA ASP A 210 -17.74 -27.52 -13.23
C ASP A 210 -18.08 -29.01 -13.19
N LEU A 211 -19.07 -29.47 -13.96
CA LEU A 211 -19.41 -30.90 -14.08
C LEU A 211 -18.25 -31.71 -14.67
N ALA A 212 -17.59 -31.19 -15.71
CA ALA A 212 -16.44 -31.84 -16.32
C ALA A 212 -15.26 -31.94 -15.32
N ILE A 213 -14.96 -30.85 -14.60
CA ILE A 213 -13.92 -30.84 -13.57
C ILE A 213 -14.27 -31.79 -12.42
N ASN A 214 -15.52 -31.79 -11.96
CA ASN A 214 -15.98 -32.70 -10.90
C ASN A 214 -15.82 -34.17 -11.29
N LYS A 215 -16.13 -34.51 -12.54
CA LYS A 215 -15.90 -35.86 -13.05
C LYS A 215 -14.42 -36.24 -12.98
N SER A 216 -13.53 -35.37 -13.45
CA SER A 216 -12.08 -35.59 -13.38
C SER A 216 -11.57 -35.68 -11.94
N LEU A 217 -12.04 -34.83 -11.03
CA LEU A 217 -11.68 -34.86 -9.61
C LEU A 217 -12.18 -36.14 -8.94
N ALA A 218 -13.37 -36.62 -9.28
CA ALA A 218 -13.89 -37.89 -8.78
C ALA A 218 -13.05 -39.07 -9.27
N GLU A 219 -12.66 -39.09 -10.55
CA GLU A 219 -11.75 -40.12 -11.11
C GLU A 219 -10.38 -40.12 -10.40
N VAL A 220 -9.85 -38.94 -10.05
CA VAL A 220 -8.63 -38.81 -9.24
C VAL A 220 -8.86 -39.28 -7.80
N GLY A 221 -9.97 -38.89 -7.18
CA GLY A 221 -10.33 -39.31 -5.83
C GLY A 221 -10.43 -40.83 -5.69
N GLU A 222 -11.06 -41.53 -6.65
CA GLU A 222 -11.13 -43.00 -6.67
C GLU A 222 -9.75 -43.67 -6.77
N LYS A 223 -8.77 -43.02 -7.41
CA LYS A 223 -7.38 -43.48 -7.44
C LYS A 223 -6.68 -43.26 -6.10
N ILE A 224 -6.86 -42.09 -5.49
CA ILE A 224 -6.28 -41.75 -4.18
C ILE A 224 -6.87 -42.61 -3.06
N ARG A 225 -8.14 -43.03 -3.17
CA ARG A 225 -8.78 -43.91 -2.18
C ARG A 225 -8.03 -45.23 -1.99
N LYS A 226 -7.32 -45.70 -3.02
CA LYS A 226 -6.53 -46.94 -2.99
C LYS A 226 -5.18 -46.79 -2.28
N LEU A 227 -4.77 -45.57 -1.92
CA LEU A 227 -3.53 -45.31 -1.21
C LEU A 227 -3.78 -45.35 0.32
N PRO A 228 -2.81 -45.86 1.12
CA PRO A 228 -2.92 -45.84 2.58
C PRO A 228 -3.14 -44.41 3.11
N GLY A 229 -4.22 -44.18 3.86
CA GLY A 229 -4.59 -42.86 4.38
C GLY A 229 -5.24 -41.90 3.38
N GLY A 230 -5.49 -42.34 2.14
CA GLY A 230 -6.09 -41.51 1.09
C GLY A 230 -7.62 -41.39 1.15
N GLU A 231 -8.30 -42.20 1.95
CA GLU A 231 -9.78 -42.26 2.02
C GLU A 231 -10.43 -40.91 2.32
N SER A 232 -9.93 -40.18 3.32
CA SER A 232 -10.46 -38.86 3.70
C SER A 232 -10.35 -37.83 2.57
N PHE A 233 -9.27 -37.88 1.78
CA PHE A 233 -9.06 -36.96 0.66
C PHE A 233 -9.83 -37.39 -0.59
N ALA A 234 -9.93 -38.70 -0.83
CA ALA A 234 -10.78 -39.26 -1.88
C ALA A 234 -12.25 -38.92 -1.66
N ASP A 235 -12.72 -39.00 -0.41
CA ASP A 235 -14.08 -38.63 -0.04
C ASP A 235 -14.33 -37.13 -0.26
N LEU A 236 -13.35 -36.27 -0.01
CA LEU A 236 -13.44 -34.84 -0.34
C LEU A 236 -13.59 -34.60 -1.85
N LEU A 237 -12.85 -35.36 -2.68
CA LEU A 237 -12.83 -35.21 -4.15
C LEU A 237 -13.99 -35.89 -4.88
N THR A 238 -14.71 -36.80 -4.22
CA THR A 238 -15.79 -37.58 -4.84
C THR A 238 -17.19 -37.16 -4.39
N ARG A 239 -17.31 -36.34 -3.33
CA ARG A 239 -18.60 -35.92 -2.77
C ARG A 239 -19.05 -34.54 -3.32
N GLY A 240 -20.28 -34.49 -3.83
CA GLY A 240 -20.97 -33.25 -4.18
C GLY A 240 -20.36 -32.48 -5.35
N ASN A 241 -20.03 -31.20 -5.12
CA ASN A 241 -19.40 -30.31 -6.10
C ASN A 241 -17.98 -29.93 -5.64
N PRO A 242 -17.01 -30.87 -5.71
CA PRO A 242 -15.66 -30.67 -5.19
C PRO A 242 -14.93 -29.53 -5.89
N SER A 243 -15.17 -29.30 -7.19
CA SER A 243 -14.57 -28.18 -7.92
C SER A 243 -15.10 -26.83 -7.44
N GLY A 244 -16.41 -26.72 -7.18
CA GLY A 244 -17.01 -25.53 -6.58
C GLY A 244 -16.48 -25.28 -5.16
N LEU A 245 -16.36 -26.32 -4.34
CA LEU A 245 -15.83 -26.23 -2.98
C LEU A 245 -14.34 -25.85 -2.96
N ALA A 246 -13.52 -26.49 -3.81
CA ALA A 246 -12.10 -26.19 -3.94
C ALA A 246 -11.87 -24.77 -4.47
N ALA A 247 -12.62 -24.35 -5.49
CA ALA A 247 -12.60 -22.97 -5.97
C ALA A 247 -13.03 -22.00 -4.87
N TYR A 248 -14.03 -22.33 -4.05
CA TYR A 248 -14.41 -21.49 -2.92
C TYR A 248 -13.29 -21.34 -1.88
N GLN A 249 -12.68 -22.44 -1.45
CA GLN A 249 -11.63 -22.42 -0.45
C GLN A 249 -10.39 -21.70 -1.00
N MET A 250 -10.03 -21.98 -2.24
CA MET A 250 -8.90 -21.35 -2.93
C MET A 250 -9.16 -19.87 -3.17
N THR A 251 -10.32 -19.48 -3.72
CA THR A 251 -10.70 -18.07 -3.89
C THR A 251 -10.77 -17.37 -2.54
N SER A 252 -11.34 -17.96 -1.50
CA SER A 252 -11.41 -17.34 -0.17
C SER A 252 -10.02 -17.16 0.45
N ALA A 253 -9.15 -18.17 0.36
CA ALA A 253 -7.77 -18.09 0.84
C ALA A 253 -6.97 -17.08 0.02
N LEU A 254 -7.07 -17.11 -1.32
CA LEU A 254 -6.40 -16.17 -2.21
C LEU A 254 -6.91 -14.74 -1.96
N TYR A 255 -8.22 -14.47 -1.93
CA TYR A 255 -8.73 -13.13 -1.63
C TYR A 255 -8.21 -12.65 -0.27
N THR A 256 -8.21 -13.51 0.76
CA THR A 256 -7.70 -13.17 2.08
C THR A 256 -6.20 -12.84 2.06
N LEU A 257 -5.40 -13.67 1.39
CA LEU A 257 -3.94 -13.52 1.31
C LEU A 257 -3.51 -12.38 0.38
N PHE A 258 -4.21 -12.19 -0.74
CA PHE A 258 -3.86 -11.22 -1.78
C PHE A 258 -4.46 -9.84 -1.54
N LEU A 259 -5.67 -9.74 -0.98
CA LEU A 259 -6.32 -8.45 -0.72
C LEU A 259 -6.17 -8.02 0.73
N GLY A 260 -6.20 -8.96 1.68
CA GLY A 260 -6.19 -8.63 3.10
C GLY A 260 -4.82 -8.21 3.62
N PHE A 261 -3.81 -9.05 3.43
CA PHE A 261 -2.47 -8.80 3.99
C PHE A 261 -1.57 -7.90 3.12
N LYS A 262 -2.06 -7.44 1.97
CA LYS A 262 -1.32 -6.57 1.07
C LYS A 262 -1.90 -5.16 1.16
N ALA A 263 -1.26 -4.28 1.94
CA ALA A 263 -1.61 -2.86 1.99
C ALA A 263 -1.67 -2.23 0.57
N THR A 264 -0.78 -2.70 -0.30
CA THR A 264 -0.75 -2.39 -1.73
C THR A 264 -2.08 -2.63 -2.45
N SER A 265 -2.83 -3.67 -2.09
CA SER A 265 -4.14 -3.97 -2.69
C SER A 265 -5.21 -2.98 -2.25
N ALA A 266 -5.18 -2.51 -1.00
CA ALA A 266 -6.08 -1.46 -0.51
C ALA A 266 -5.78 -0.12 -1.20
N ILE A 267 -4.51 0.21 -1.38
CA ILE A 267 -4.07 1.44 -2.05
C ILE A 267 -4.41 1.43 -3.54
N ARG A 268 -4.16 0.33 -4.24
CA ARG A 268 -4.59 0.15 -5.63
C ARG A 268 -6.11 0.18 -5.78
N ASN A 269 -6.86 -0.15 -4.73
CA ASN A 269 -8.29 0.07 -4.73
C ASN A 269 -8.60 1.57 -4.69
N LEU A 270 -8.05 2.33 -3.73
CA LEU A 270 -8.21 3.78 -3.63
C LEU A 270 -7.80 4.54 -4.91
N SER A 271 -6.82 4.01 -5.64
CA SER A 271 -6.35 4.64 -6.88
C SER A 271 -7.39 4.65 -8.01
N GLN A 272 -8.47 3.87 -7.89
CA GLN A 272 -9.63 3.93 -8.81
C GLN A 272 -10.37 5.27 -8.74
N HIS A 273 -10.05 6.17 -7.79
CA HIS A 273 -10.48 7.56 -7.84
C HIS A 273 -10.16 8.24 -9.18
N GLY A 274 -9.06 7.84 -9.86
CA GLY A 274 -8.76 8.34 -11.20
C GLY A 274 -9.83 7.98 -12.24
N LEU A 275 -10.49 6.82 -12.10
CA LEU A 275 -11.61 6.41 -12.96
C LEU A 275 -12.90 7.17 -12.62
N ILE A 276 -13.14 7.43 -11.33
CA ILE A 276 -14.27 8.27 -10.90
C ILE A 276 -14.11 9.69 -11.44
N ILE A 277 -12.95 10.32 -11.23
CA ILE A 277 -12.63 11.63 -11.78
C ILE A 277 -12.74 11.63 -13.31
N GLY A 278 -12.33 10.54 -13.97
CA GLY A 278 -12.53 10.38 -15.40
C GLY A 278 -14.00 10.29 -15.83
N GLU A 279 -14.88 9.68 -15.05
CA GLU A 279 -16.29 9.48 -15.41
C GLU A 279 -17.16 10.72 -15.15
N ILE A 280 -17.00 11.35 -13.98
CA ILE A 280 -17.84 12.49 -13.51
C ILE A 280 -17.07 13.82 -13.40
N GLY A 281 -15.76 13.84 -13.62
CA GLY A 281 -14.96 15.05 -13.46
C GLY A 281 -14.60 15.37 -11.99
N PRO A 282 -13.58 16.22 -11.78
CA PRO A 282 -13.05 16.51 -10.43
C PRO A 282 -14.04 17.29 -9.56
N LYS A 283 -14.88 18.15 -10.15
CA LYS A 283 -15.89 18.96 -9.42
C LYS A 283 -16.85 18.06 -8.63
N TYR A 284 -17.47 17.10 -9.30
CA TYR A 284 -18.46 16.23 -8.68
C TYR A 284 -17.82 15.16 -7.79
N PHE A 285 -16.59 14.72 -8.10
CA PHE A 285 -15.81 13.88 -7.19
C PHE A 285 -15.58 14.56 -5.83
N THR A 286 -15.08 15.81 -5.82
CA THR A 286 -14.88 16.58 -4.57
C THR A 286 -16.18 16.79 -3.81
N LYS A 287 -17.29 17.11 -4.51
CA LYS A 287 -18.62 17.20 -3.88
C LYS A 287 -19.05 15.87 -3.26
N GLY A 288 -18.76 14.74 -3.92
CA GLY A 288 -19.01 13.40 -3.39
C GLY A 288 -18.27 13.13 -2.08
N ILE A 289 -16.98 13.49 -2.00
CA ILE A 289 -16.19 13.38 -0.77
C ILE A 289 -16.82 14.19 0.37
N VAL A 290 -17.25 15.43 0.09
CA VAL A 290 -17.90 16.29 1.10
C VAL A 290 -19.24 15.70 1.54
N LEU A 291 -20.06 15.19 0.61
CA LEU A 291 -21.34 14.56 0.93
C LEU A 291 -21.20 13.34 1.84
N ARG A 292 -20.04 12.65 1.82
CA ARG A 292 -19.83 11.44 2.62
C ARG A 292 -20.01 11.67 4.11
N VAL A 293 -19.73 12.87 4.62
CA VAL A 293 -19.86 13.20 6.04
C VAL A 293 -21.20 13.87 6.38
N THR A 294 -22.06 14.13 5.40
CA THR A 294 -23.37 14.77 5.62
C THR A 294 -24.46 13.73 5.89
N LYS A 295 -25.56 14.16 6.54
CA LYS A 295 -26.74 13.30 6.76
C LYS A 295 -27.36 12.83 5.44
N GLU A 296 -27.40 13.72 4.46
CA GLU A 296 -27.91 13.43 3.11
C GLU A 296 -27.08 12.34 2.44
N GLY A 297 -25.76 12.48 2.39
CA GLY A 297 -24.91 11.46 1.76
C GLY A 297 -24.98 10.12 2.50
N GLN A 298 -25.04 10.13 3.84
CA GLN A 298 -25.26 8.90 4.62
C GLN A 298 -26.62 8.25 4.37
N GLU A 299 -27.65 8.99 4.00
CA GLU A 299 -28.93 8.44 3.55
C GLU A 299 -28.82 7.81 2.16
N VAL A 300 -28.16 8.50 1.22
CA VAL A 300 -27.89 7.97 -0.13
C VAL A 300 -27.12 6.65 -0.04
N LEU A 301 -26.00 6.61 0.70
CA LEU A 301 -25.18 5.41 0.87
C LEU A 301 -25.95 4.23 1.50
N ARG A 302 -27.01 4.49 2.27
CA ARG A 302 -27.88 3.44 2.83
C ARG A 302 -28.86 2.86 1.81
N LYS A 303 -29.27 3.64 0.81
CA LYS A 303 -30.26 3.24 -0.21
C LYS A 303 -29.62 2.57 -1.43
N VAL A 304 -28.46 3.05 -1.82
CA VAL A 304 -27.72 2.65 -3.03
C VAL A 304 -27.40 1.15 -3.04
N ARG A 305 -27.69 0.50 -4.17
CA ARG A 305 -27.64 -0.97 -4.32
C ARG A 305 -26.21 -1.50 -4.26
N ILE A 306 -25.25 -0.86 -4.91
CA ILE A 306 -23.88 -1.37 -5.02
C ILE A 306 -23.22 -1.53 -3.64
N LEU A 307 -23.47 -0.60 -2.70
CA LEU A 307 -22.93 -0.68 -1.34
C LEU A 307 -23.66 -1.69 -0.47
N ARG A 308 -24.99 -1.79 -0.61
CA ARG A 308 -25.79 -2.81 0.07
C ARG A 308 -25.34 -4.21 -0.33
N GLY A 309 -25.13 -4.45 -1.63
CA GLY A 309 -24.61 -5.72 -2.15
C GLY A 309 -23.20 -6.07 -1.64
N ARG A 310 -22.32 -5.07 -1.47
CA ARG A 310 -20.91 -5.28 -1.04
C ARG A 310 -20.75 -5.84 0.36
N LYS A 311 -21.70 -5.60 1.27
CA LYS A 311 -21.65 -6.12 2.65
C LYS A 311 -21.45 -7.65 2.69
N MET A 312 -21.91 -8.35 1.65
CA MET A 312 -21.88 -9.80 1.54
C MET A 312 -20.95 -10.32 0.44
N ALA A 313 -20.29 -9.43 -0.29
CA ALA A 313 -19.67 -9.76 -1.56
C ALA A 313 -18.19 -10.15 -1.46
N PHE A 314 -17.53 -9.91 -0.32
CA PHE A 314 -16.18 -10.44 -0.04
C PHE A 314 -16.15 -11.95 0.29
N THR A 315 -17.29 -12.63 0.13
CA THR A 315 -17.46 -14.08 0.24
C THR A 315 -18.26 -14.61 -0.96
N PRO A 316 -17.80 -14.40 -2.20
CA PRO A 316 -18.63 -14.73 -3.35
C PRO A 316 -18.69 -16.26 -3.56
N GLY A 317 -19.91 -16.80 -3.61
CA GLY A 317 -20.21 -17.91 -4.51
C GLY A 317 -20.75 -19.24 -3.96
N ILE A 318 -20.91 -19.45 -2.64
CA ILE A 318 -21.56 -20.66 -2.07
C ILE A 318 -22.30 -20.27 -0.77
N ASP A 319 -23.45 -20.93 -0.53
CA ASP A 319 -24.34 -20.76 0.64
C ASP A 319 -23.57 -20.68 1.97
N ALA A 320 -24.09 -19.86 2.90
CA ALA A 320 -23.52 -19.60 4.23
C ALA A 320 -23.18 -20.87 5.04
N SER A 321 -23.76 -22.02 4.69
CA SER A 321 -23.54 -23.33 5.32
C SER A 321 -22.11 -23.85 5.26
N PHE A 322 -21.26 -23.37 4.33
CA PHE A 322 -19.86 -23.80 4.19
C PHE A 322 -18.85 -22.87 4.86
N ALA A 323 -19.28 -21.71 5.38
CA ALA A 323 -18.40 -20.67 5.91
C ALA A 323 -17.90 -20.92 7.34
N ASP A 324 -18.42 -21.93 8.05
CA ASP A 324 -18.26 -22.07 9.50
C ASP A 324 -16.90 -22.62 9.98
N ASN A 325 -16.05 -23.16 9.08
CA ASN A 325 -14.85 -23.90 9.51
C ASN A 325 -13.52 -23.16 9.31
N TRP A 326 -13.51 -21.95 8.73
CA TRP A 326 -12.30 -21.13 8.64
C TRP A 326 -12.49 -19.82 9.42
N ALA A 327 -11.49 -19.44 10.21
CA ALA A 327 -11.58 -18.39 11.23
C ALA A 327 -12.11 -17.06 10.66
N GLY A 328 -13.42 -16.83 10.78
CA GLY A 328 -14.09 -15.61 10.30
C GLY A 328 -13.43 -14.34 10.84
N LYS A 329 -12.92 -14.38 12.07
CA LYS A 329 -12.13 -13.30 12.68
C LYS A 329 -10.80 -13.04 11.96
N PHE A 330 -10.06 -14.10 11.57
CA PHE A 330 -8.81 -13.95 10.84
C PHE A 330 -9.05 -13.31 9.46
N ARG A 331 -10.10 -13.76 8.75
CA ARG A 331 -10.50 -13.16 7.47
C ARG A 331 -10.95 -11.71 7.61
N GLU A 332 -11.69 -11.38 8.67
CA GLU A 332 -12.18 -10.03 8.91
C GLU A 332 -11.05 -9.06 9.24
N VAL A 333 -10.12 -9.46 10.12
CA VAL A 333 -8.92 -8.69 10.47
C VAL A 333 -8.02 -8.49 9.26
N SER A 334 -7.73 -9.56 8.53
CA SER A 334 -6.89 -9.46 7.33
C SER A 334 -7.51 -8.56 6.28
N MET A 335 -8.81 -8.68 6.00
CA MET A 335 -9.48 -7.87 4.98
C MET A 335 -9.82 -6.44 5.42
N PHE A 336 -9.51 -6.03 6.65
CA PHE A 336 -9.96 -4.75 7.21
C PHE A 336 -9.53 -3.55 6.36
N MET A 337 -8.24 -3.44 6.03
CA MET A 337 -7.71 -2.33 5.23
C MET A 337 -8.34 -2.28 3.85
N PHE A 338 -8.42 -3.44 3.18
CA PHE A 338 -9.01 -3.53 1.84
C PHE A 338 -10.50 -3.20 1.83
N ARG A 339 -11.26 -3.70 2.81
CA ARG A 339 -12.69 -3.38 2.96
C ARG A 339 -12.92 -1.91 3.27
N GLY A 340 -12.06 -1.31 4.08
CA GLY A 340 -12.08 0.13 4.37
C GLY A 340 -11.87 0.94 3.09
N ALA A 341 -10.80 0.64 2.35
CA ALA A 341 -10.49 1.28 1.07
C ALA A 341 -11.60 1.08 0.02
N ASP A 342 -12.12 -0.14 -0.10
CA ASP A 342 -13.21 -0.48 -1.02
C ASP A 342 -14.48 0.31 -0.69
N LYS A 343 -14.89 0.29 0.58
CA LYS A 343 -16.06 1.04 1.04
C LYS A 343 -15.91 2.53 0.77
N GLN A 344 -14.71 3.09 1.00
CA GLN A 344 -14.45 4.50 0.77
C GLN A 344 -14.57 4.85 -0.71
N ASN A 345 -13.82 4.15 -1.55
CA ASN A 345 -13.75 4.38 -2.98
C ASN A 345 -15.13 4.25 -3.67
N VAL A 346 -15.91 3.23 -3.28
CA VAL A 346 -17.28 3.04 -3.78
C VAL A 346 -18.23 4.11 -3.28
N SER A 347 -18.13 4.51 -2.01
CA SER A 347 -18.93 5.62 -1.48
C SER A 347 -18.64 6.91 -2.24
N ASP A 348 -17.38 7.18 -2.55
CA ASP A 348 -16.97 8.37 -3.29
C ASP A 348 -17.48 8.33 -4.74
N ALA A 349 -17.45 7.17 -5.39
CA ALA A 349 -18.03 6.97 -6.73
C ALA A 349 -19.53 7.24 -6.75
N VAL A 350 -20.24 6.65 -5.79
CA VAL A 350 -21.70 6.77 -5.65
C VAL A 350 -22.11 8.20 -5.36
N LEU A 351 -21.49 8.83 -4.36
CA LEU A 351 -21.83 10.20 -3.98
C LEU A 351 -21.39 11.21 -5.03
N GLY A 352 -20.31 10.92 -5.74
CA GLY A 352 -19.89 11.69 -6.90
C GLY A 352 -20.96 11.69 -7.99
N GLY A 353 -21.41 10.51 -8.44
CA GLY A 353 -22.48 10.36 -9.43
C GLY A 353 -23.82 10.93 -8.95
N TYR A 354 -24.16 10.76 -7.68
CA TYR A 354 -25.33 11.39 -7.06
C TYR A 354 -25.22 12.92 -7.11
N SER A 355 -24.07 13.50 -6.79
CA SER A 355 -23.87 14.96 -6.79
C SER A 355 -23.94 15.56 -8.20
N GLU A 356 -23.44 14.83 -9.21
CA GLU A 356 -23.57 15.17 -10.63
C GLU A 356 -25.05 15.18 -11.03
N ALA A 357 -25.77 14.08 -10.79
CA ALA A 357 -27.21 14.02 -11.09
C ALA A 357 -28.04 15.03 -10.31
N LYS A 358 -27.72 15.31 -9.04
CA LYS A 358 -28.45 16.28 -8.24
C LYS A 358 -28.42 17.66 -8.87
N GLU A 359 -27.27 18.11 -9.36
CA GLU A 359 -27.15 19.40 -10.03
C GLU A 359 -27.89 19.40 -11.36
N ILE A 360 -27.61 18.40 -12.21
CA ILE A 360 -28.07 18.35 -13.60
C ILE A 360 -29.57 18.08 -13.69
N LEU A 361 -30.06 17.05 -12.99
CA LEU A 361 -31.46 16.63 -13.07
C LEU A 361 -32.38 17.63 -12.38
N THR A 362 -31.94 18.31 -11.32
CA THR A 362 -32.73 19.39 -10.72
C THR A 362 -32.91 20.55 -11.69
N GLU A 363 -31.84 20.96 -12.38
CA GLU A 363 -31.91 22.01 -13.39
C GLU A 363 -32.82 21.59 -14.56
N ALA A 364 -32.67 20.36 -15.06
CA ALA A 364 -33.52 19.82 -16.13
C ALA A 364 -35.00 19.73 -15.70
N ASN A 365 -35.27 19.24 -14.49
CA ASN A 365 -36.63 19.15 -13.96
C ASN A 365 -37.27 20.53 -13.79
N ASN A 366 -36.51 21.54 -13.35
CA ASN A 366 -37.00 22.92 -13.22
C ASN A 366 -37.38 23.55 -14.56
N LYS A 367 -36.74 23.13 -15.66
CA LYS A 367 -37.07 23.56 -17.04
C LYS A 367 -38.32 22.87 -17.60
N LEU A 368 -38.83 21.81 -16.96
CA LEU A 368 -40.06 21.14 -17.41
C LEU A 368 -41.30 22.01 -17.15
N PRO A 369 -42.30 21.93 -18.04
CA PRO A 369 -43.67 22.35 -17.75
C PRO A 369 -44.18 21.73 -16.44
N ALA A 370 -44.99 22.47 -15.67
CA ALA A 370 -45.41 22.06 -14.33
C ALA A 370 -46.11 20.69 -14.28
N ASP A 371 -46.81 20.31 -15.34
CA ASP A 371 -47.49 19.03 -15.53
C ASP A 371 -46.55 17.84 -15.81
N LYS A 372 -45.30 18.13 -16.23
CA LYS A 372 -44.27 17.13 -16.55
C LYS A 372 -43.15 17.05 -15.51
N ARG A 373 -43.15 17.96 -14.52
CA ARG A 373 -42.16 17.96 -13.44
C ARG A 373 -42.31 16.69 -12.61
N LEU A 374 -41.20 15.98 -12.44
CA LEU A 374 -41.13 14.86 -11.51
C LEU A 374 -41.25 15.36 -10.08
N SER A 375 -41.84 14.54 -9.21
CA SER A 375 -41.83 14.80 -7.78
C SER A 375 -40.39 14.79 -7.24
N GLN A 376 -40.17 15.35 -6.04
CA GLN A 376 -38.84 15.31 -5.42
C GLN A 376 -38.38 13.87 -5.17
N GLU A 377 -39.31 12.98 -4.82
CA GLU A 377 -39.05 11.55 -4.61
C GLU A 377 -38.66 10.87 -5.92
N GLU A 378 -39.41 11.08 -7.01
CA GLU A 378 -39.08 10.51 -8.32
C GLU A 378 -37.72 11.00 -8.81
N LEU A 379 -37.44 12.31 -8.67
CA LEU A 379 -36.17 12.89 -9.06
C LEU A 379 -35.01 12.32 -8.24
N TYR A 380 -35.21 12.17 -6.92
CA TYR A 380 -34.23 11.60 -6.00
C TYR A 380 -33.86 10.15 -6.38
N GLU A 381 -34.82 9.35 -6.85
CA GLU A 381 -34.56 8.00 -7.36
C GLU A 381 -33.64 8.00 -8.59
N TYR A 382 -33.80 8.94 -9.52
CA TYR A 382 -32.84 9.08 -10.64
C TYR A 382 -31.45 9.50 -10.16
N MET A 383 -31.35 10.35 -9.13
CA MET A 383 -30.05 10.73 -8.56
C MET A 383 -29.34 9.52 -7.92
N ILE A 384 -30.08 8.68 -7.18
CA ILE A 384 -29.56 7.43 -6.61
C ILE A 384 -29.11 6.49 -7.73
N LYS A 385 -29.93 6.29 -8.76
CA LYS A 385 -29.61 5.44 -9.91
C LYS A 385 -28.32 5.87 -10.61
N ARG A 386 -28.08 7.18 -10.75
CA ARG A 386 -26.81 7.69 -11.32
C ARG A 386 -25.63 7.39 -10.40
N GLY A 387 -25.79 7.55 -9.09
CA GLY A 387 -24.77 7.13 -8.12
C GLY A 387 -24.43 5.64 -8.25
N ASP A 388 -25.45 4.78 -8.32
CA ASP A 388 -25.27 3.34 -8.57
C ASP A 388 -24.56 3.08 -9.91
N GLU A 389 -24.95 3.76 -10.99
CA GLU A 389 -24.31 3.63 -12.31
C GLU A 389 -22.82 3.97 -12.27
N VAL A 390 -22.44 5.10 -11.68
CA VAL A 390 -21.02 5.51 -11.58
C VAL A 390 -20.24 4.54 -10.71
N GLY A 391 -20.83 4.07 -9.61
CA GLY A 391 -20.25 3.00 -8.80
C GLY A 391 -20.02 1.72 -9.61
N MET A 392 -20.99 1.31 -10.43
CA MET A 392 -20.88 0.09 -11.24
C MET A 392 -19.88 0.22 -12.39
N ASP A 393 -19.76 1.41 -12.98
CA ASP A 393 -18.88 1.69 -14.11
C ASP A 393 -17.41 1.81 -13.67
N THR A 394 -17.15 2.30 -12.46
CA THR A 394 -15.79 2.61 -11.98
C THR A 394 -15.25 1.59 -10.97
N GLN A 395 -16.11 0.78 -10.34
CA GLN A 395 -15.75 -0.11 -9.23
C GLN A 395 -16.07 -1.57 -9.51
N PHE A 396 -15.26 -2.48 -8.98
CA PHE A 396 -15.47 -3.93 -9.17
C PHE A 396 -16.76 -4.44 -8.51
N LEU A 397 -17.64 -5.11 -9.26
CA LEU A 397 -18.85 -5.75 -8.74
C LEU A 397 -18.59 -7.18 -8.29
N TYR A 398 -18.53 -7.37 -6.98
CA TYR A 398 -18.26 -8.67 -6.36
C TYR A 398 -19.46 -9.63 -6.35
N THR A 399 -20.67 -9.20 -6.75
CA THR A 399 -21.85 -10.06 -6.65
C THR A 399 -21.86 -11.14 -7.73
N LYS A 400 -22.39 -12.32 -7.39
CA LYS A 400 -22.33 -13.51 -8.26
C LYS A 400 -22.99 -13.20 -9.60
N MET A 401 -24.16 -12.57 -9.58
CA MET A 401 -24.92 -12.30 -10.79
C MET A 401 -24.38 -11.13 -11.63
N ASN A 402 -23.50 -10.29 -11.07
CA ASN A 402 -22.88 -9.18 -11.80
C ASN A 402 -21.52 -9.51 -12.42
N SER A 403 -20.82 -10.49 -11.88
CA SER A 403 -19.53 -10.95 -12.41
C SER A 403 -19.66 -11.52 -13.85
N MET A 404 -18.53 -11.70 -14.55
CA MET A 404 -18.49 -12.31 -15.88
C MET A 404 -18.97 -13.76 -15.87
N SER A 405 -19.52 -14.22 -17.00
CA SER A 405 -19.78 -15.65 -17.22
C SER A 405 -18.59 -16.56 -16.93
N ILE A 406 -17.38 -16.16 -17.35
CA ILE A 406 -16.18 -16.94 -17.08
C ILE A 406 -15.85 -16.93 -15.59
N SER A 407 -15.98 -15.80 -14.88
CA SER A 407 -15.69 -15.70 -13.46
C SER A 407 -16.71 -16.40 -12.55
N GLN A 408 -17.75 -16.98 -13.12
CA GLN A 408 -18.81 -17.65 -12.38
C GLN A 408 -18.63 -19.17 -12.26
N ASN A 409 -17.74 -19.77 -13.07
CA ASN A 409 -17.31 -21.18 -12.94
C ASN A 409 -16.11 -21.32 -11.98
N ALA A 410 -15.80 -22.54 -11.53
CA ALA A 410 -14.77 -22.80 -10.52
C ALA A 410 -13.39 -22.20 -10.86
N PRO A 411 -12.79 -22.44 -12.05
CA PRO A 411 -11.50 -21.82 -12.42
C PRO A 411 -11.60 -20.31 -12.56
N GLY A 412 -12.67 -19.81 -13.15
CA GLY A 412 -12.82 -18.38 -13.37
C GLY A 412 -13.09 -17.60 -12.09
N ARG A 413 -13.69 -18.19 -11.05
CA ARG A 413 -13.79 -17.57 -9.70
C ARG A 413 -12.42 -17.35 -9.06
N VAL A 414 -11.44 -18.17 -9.41
CA VAL A 414 -10.05 -17.98 -8.96
C VAL A 414 -9.40 -16.86 -9.78
N LEU A 415 -9.63 -16.83 -11.10
CA LEU A 415 -9.05 -15.84 -12.01
C LEU A 415 -9.71 -14.45 -11.93
N SER A 416 -10.96 -14.37 -11.47
CA SER A 416 -11.74 -13.12 -11.43
C SER A 416 -11.11 -12.04 -10.57
N MET A 417 -10.40 -12.44 -9.52
CA MET A 417 -9.63 -11.52 -8.68
C MET A 417 -8.64 -10.67 -9.51
N LEU A 418 -8.20 -11.19 -10.66
CA LEU A 418 -7.09 -10.65 -11.44
C LEU A 418 -7.56 -9.98 -12.73
N THR A 419 -8.67 -10.45 -13.30
CA THR A 419 -9.15 -9.98 -14.61
C THR A 419 -10.25 -8.93 -14.52
N THR A 420 -11.00 -8.85 -13.41
CA THR A 420 -12.22 -8.04 -13.41
C THR A 420 -11.97 -6.54 -13.24
N TRP A 421 -10.85 -6.14 -12.64
CA TRP A 421 -10.43 -4.73 -12.67
C TRP A 421 -10.19 -4.28 -14.12
N THR A 422 -9.45 -5.08 -14.89
CA THR A 422 -9.13 -4.77 -16.30
C THR A 422 -10.39 -4.74 -17.16
N GLU A 423 -11.38 -5.59 -16.86
CA GLU A 423 -12.65 -5.56 -17.57
C GLU A 423 -13.42 -4.25 -17.34
N ASN A 424 -13.67 -3.87 -16.08
CA ASN A 424 -14.40 -2.63 -15.79
C ASN A 424 -13.67 -1.43 -16.40
N TRP A 425 -12.34 -1.43 -16.35
CA TRP A 425 -11.52 -0.44 -17.03
C TRP A 425 -11.75 -0.44 -18.55
N ILE A 426 -11.72 -1.60 -19.22
CA ILE A 426 -11.94 -1.71 -20.67
C ILE A 426 -13.35 -1.26 -21.05
N GLU A 427 -14.37 -1.65 -20.30
CA GLU A 427 -15.76 -1.26 -20.57
C GLU A 427 -15.96 0.24 -20.34
N LEU A 428 -15.34 0.82 -19.30
CA LEU A 428 -15.35 2.25 -19.04
C LEU A 428 -14.62 3.03 -20.16
N MET A 429 -13.43 2.59 -20.57
CA MET A 429 -12.74 3.18 -21.72
C MET A 429 -13.58 3.06 -22.99
N GLY A 430 -14.22 1.89 -23.21
CA GLY A 430 -15.11 1.66 -24.34
C GLY A 430 -16.30 2.61 -24.32
N LYS A 431 -16.89 2.85 -23.15
CA LYS A 431 -17.96 3.84 -22.94
C LYS A 431 -17.49 5.25 -23.30
N TRP A 432 -16.30 5.66 -22.86
CA TRP A 432 -15.72 6.97 -23.17
C TRP A 432 -15.39 7.13 -24.66
N ILE A 433 -14.74 6.13 -25.26
CA ILE A 433 -14.37 6.12 -26.70
C ILE A 433 -15.62 6.19 -27.58
N THR A 434 -16.66 5.42 -27.25
CA THR A 434 -17.92 5.40 -28.01
C THR A 434 -18.88 6.53 -27.63
N ARG A 435 -18.51 7.38 -26.66
CA ARG A 435 -19.32 8.48 -26.12
C ARG A 435 -20.73 8.06 -25.72
N LYS A 436 -20.86 6.87 -25.15
CA LYS A 436 -22.15 6.37 -24.68
C LYS A 436 -22.65 7.22 -23.52
N PRO A 437 -23.87 7.79 -23.60
CA PRO A 437 -24.44 8.57 -22.50
C PRO A 437 -24.73 7.69 -21.28
N SER A 438 -24.94 8.34 -20.13
CA SER A 438 -25.53 7.70 -18.94
C SER A 438 -26.89 7.12 -19.31
N ARG A 439 -27.11 5.86 -18.96
CA ARG A 439 -28.42 5.23 -19.16
C ARG A 439 -29.49 5.93 -18.31
N VAL A 440 -29.13 6.36 -17.10
CA VAL A 440 -30.04 7.04 -16.18
C VAL A 440 -30.52 8.36 -16.78
N TYR A 441 -29.64 9.09 -17.45
CA TYR A 441 -30.02 10.31 -18.17
C TYR A 441 -30.86 10.02 -19.41
N THR A 442 -30.56 8.94 -20.15
CA THR A 442 -31.41 8.49 -21.26
C THR A 442 -32.82 8.14 -20.77
N GLU A 443 -32.96 7.36 -19.70
CA GLU A 443 -34.25 7.00 -19.10
C GLU A 443 -35.01 8.25 -18.61
N PHE A 444 -34.32 9.20 -17.97
CA PHE A 444 -34.91 10.48 -17.56
C PHE A 444 -35.40 11.29 -18.77
N SER A 445 -34.62 11.35 -19.84
CA SER A 445 -34.98 12.05 -21.08
C SER A 445 -36.16 11.39 -21.79
N GLU A 446 -36.20 10.06 -21.85
CA GLU A 446 -37.33 9.30 -22.40
C GLU A 446 -38.61 9.56 -21.59
N ARG A 447 -38.50 9.61 -20.25
CA ARG A 447 -39.63 9.84 -19.36
C ARG A 447 -40.18 11.27 -19.45
N THR A 448 -39.31 12.26 -19.50
CA THR A 448 -39.70 13.69 -19.37
C THR A 448 -39.82 14.41 -20.70
N GLY A 449 -39.22 13.87 -21.77
CA GLY A 449 -39.11 14.49 -23.09
C GLY A 449 -38.08 15.61 -23.17
N ILE A 450 -37.38 15.95 -22.07
CA ILE A 450 -36.24 16.87 -22.09
C ILE A 450 -34.97 16.10 -22.40
N ASP A 451 -34.27 16.54 -23.41
CA ASP A 451 -32.96 16.03 -23.75
C ASP A 451 -31.92 16.56 -22.75
N VAL A 452 -31.39 15.68 -21.89
CA VAL A 452 -30.30 15.99 -20.96
C VAL A 452 -28.96 15.83 -21.70
N LYS A 453 -28.92 16.24 -22.97
CA LYS A 453 -27.74 16.15 -23.86
C LYS A 453 -26.59 16.92 -23.23
N GLY A 454 -25.51 16.22 -22.88
CA GLY A 454 -24.22 16.81 -22.47
C GLY A 454 -23.84 16.68 -21.00
N ALA A 455 -24.60 15.93 -20.19
CA ALA A 455 -24.41 15.85 -18.74
C ALA A 455 -23.35 14.86 -18.22
N ASN A 456 -22.69 14.10 -19.09
CA ASN A 456 -21.61 13.20 -18.67
C ASN A 456 -20.27 13.79 -19.09
N TRP A 457 -19.38 14.07 -18.15
CA TRP A 457 -17.97 14.37 -18.44
C TRP A 457 -17.37 13.32 -19.42
N ALA A 458 -17.76 12.04 -19.24
CA ALA A 458 -17.53 10.88 -20.12
C ALA A 458 -17.94 11.00 -21.60
N THR A 459 -18.89 11.88 -21.95
CA THR A 459 -19.37 12.05 -23.35
C THR A 459 -18.59 13.13 -24.11
N SER A 460 -17.77 13.91 -23.40
CA SER A 460 -16.79 14.81 -23.97
C SER A 460 -15.42 14.11 -23.96
N TYR A 461 -14.55 14.33 -24.97
CA TYR A 461 -13.19 13.77 -24.98
C TYR A 461 -12.38 14.07 -23.70
N LYS A 462 -12.86 15.01 -22.85
CA LYS A 462 -12.28 15.40 -21.57
C LYS A 462 -12.08 14.22 -20.62
N ALA A 463 -12.99 13.24 -20.55
CA ALA A 463 -12.82 12.07 -19.67
C ALA A 463 -11.56 11.26 -20.00
N LEU A 464 -11.44 10.87 -21.28
CA LEU A 464 -10.28 10.16 -21.78
C LEU A 464 -9.01 11.01 -21.66
N LEU A 465 -9.07 12.30 -22.02
CA LEU A 465 -7.94 13.21 -21.91
C LEU A 465 -7.48 13.39 -20.46
N THR A 466 -8.38 13.59 -19.51
CA THR A 466 -8.06 13.70 -18.08
C THR A 466 -7.43 12.40 -17.58
N TYR A 467 -7.95 11.24 -17.96
CA TYR A 467 -7.34 9.97 -17.61
C TYR A 467 -5.94 9.80 -18.23
N VAL A 468 -5.76 10.17 -19.51
CA VAL A 468 -4.45 10.17 -20.18
C VAL A 468 -3.46 11.12 -19.49
N VAL A 469 -3.91 12.29 -19.03
CA VAL A 469 -3.08 13.22 -18.26
C VAL A 469 -2.69 12.62 -16.91
N ILE A 470 -3.63 12.00 -16.18
CA ILE A 470 -3.34 11.28 -14.93
C ILE A 470 -2.30 10.18 -15.18
N ALA A 471 -2.44 9.43 -16.28
CA ALA A 471 -1.49 8.40 -16.66
C ALA A 471 -0.11 8.95 -17.05
N ALA A 472 -0.06 10.07 -17.76
CA ALA A 472 1.18 10.74 -18.14
C ALA A 472 1.92 11.30 -16.91
N ILE A 473 1.20 11.90 -15.95
CA ILE A 473 1.76 12.34 -14.67
C ILE A 473 2.32 11.14 -13.91
N ALA A 474 1.55 10.06 -13.81
CA ALA A 474 2.02 8.83 -13.17
C ALA A 474 3.26 8.21 -13.85
N TYR A 475 3.35 8.31 -15.18
CA TYR A 475 4.54 7.90 -15.91
C TYR A 475 5.75 8.79 -15.57
N ALA A 476 5.58 10.12 -15.57
CA ALA A 476 6.64 11.06 -15.23
C ALA A 476 7.12 10.91 -13.77
N VAL A 477 6.21 10.67 -12.84
CA VAL A 477 6.53 10.42 -11.42
C VAL A 477 7.30 9.11 -11.27
N LYS A 478 6.90 8.04 -11.97
CA LYS A 478 7.62 6.76 -11.95
C LYS A 478 9.09 6.92 -12.38
N ASP A 479 9.37 7.78 -13.35
CA ASP A 479 10.73 7.96 -13.87
C ASP A 479 11.62 8.83 -12.96
N ARG A 480 11.04 9.59 -12.04
CA ARG A 480 11.75 10.51 -11.13
C ARG A 480 11.85 9.97 -9.71
N GLU A 481 10.78 9.35 -9.24
CA GLU A 481 10.59 8.94 -7.87
C GLU A 481 10.59 7.42 -7.73
N ARG A 482 10.84 6.93 -6.51
CA ARG A 482 10.63 5.51 -6.17
C ARG A 482 9.18 5.08 -6.35
N LEU A 483 8.22 6.00 -6.41
CA LEU A 483 6.81 5.68 -6.47
C LEU A 483 6.46 4.96 -7.78
N LYS A 484 5.92 3.74 -7.68
CA LYS A 484 5.34 2.99 -8.80
C LYS A 484 3.97 3.56 -9.22
N ALA A 485 3.95 4.85 -9.54
CA ALA A 485 2.75 5.63 -9.78
C ALA A 485 1.85 5.05 -10.90
N LEU A 486 2.42 4.35 -11.89
CA LEU A 486 1.63 3.65 -12.91
C LEU A 486 0.70 2.57 -12.35
N GLU A 487 1.05 1.94 -11.22
CA GLU A 487 0.18 0.95 -10.56
C GLU A 487 -1.11 1.57 -10.01
N TYR A 488 -1.12 2.88 -9.78
CA TYR A 488 -2.26 3.65 -9.30
C TYR A 488 -3.23 4.01 -10.44
N THR A 489 -2.75 4.11 -11.67
CA THR A 489 -3.61 4.35 -12.86
C THR A 489 -4.36 3.09 -13.30
N GLY A 490 -3.81 1.94 -12.89
CA GLY A 490 -4.16 0.58 -13.25
C GLY A 490 -3.96 0.18 -14.72
N ILE A 491 -3.31 1.03 -15.54
CA ILE A 491 -2.79 0.64 -16.87
C ILE A 491 -1.92 -0.63 -16.78
N THR A 492 -1.19 -0.82 -15.68
CA THR A 492 -0.36 -2.00 -15.44
C THR A 492 -1.14 -3.31 -15.43
N SER A 493 -2.45 -3.28 -15.14
CA SER A 493 -3.30 -4.46 -15.23
C SER A 493 -3.43 -5.04 -16.64
N LEU A 494 -3.25 -4.23 -17.70
CA LEU A 494 -3.23 -4.71 -19.08
C LEU A 494 -1.97 -5.57 -19.33
N ARG A 495 -0.84 -5.21 -18.72
CA ARG A 495 0.37 -6.04 -18.72
C ARG A 495 0.14 -7.35 -17.97
N TYR A 496 -0.53 -7.29 -16.81
CA TYR A 496 -0.91 -8.51 -16.08
C TYR A 496 -1.85 -9.40 -16.91
N LEU A 497 -2.84 -8.84 -17.61
CA LEU A 497 -3.72 -9.59 -18.50
C LEU A 497 -2.95 -10.20 -19.69
N ALA A 498 -2.08 -9.43 -20.34
CA ALA A 498 -1.24 -9.91 -21.44
C ALA A 498 -0.29 -11.03 -20.99
N GLY A 499 0.34 -10.90 -19.82
CA GLY A 499 1.15 -11.95 -19.21
C GLY A 499 0.33 -13.16 -18.78
N THR A 500 -0.93 -12.97 -18.33
CA THR A 500 -1.85 -14.08 -18.01
C THR A 500 -2.23 -14.86 -19.27
N VAL A 501 -2.52 -14.15 -20.37
CA VAL A 501 -2.80 -14.76 -21.68
C VAL A 501 -1.54 -15.41 -22.28
N GLY A 502 -0.36 -14.87 -21.96
CA GLY A 502 0.96 -15.39 -22.35
C GLY A 502 1.52 -16.51 -21.47
N GLY A 503 0.84 -16.90 -20.38
CA GLY A 503 1.24 -18.02 -19.51
C GLY A 503 2.25 -17.71 -18.40
N GLU A 504 2.64 -16.46 -18.18
CA GLU A 504 3.74 -16.06 -17.27
C GLU A 504 3.32 -15.86 -15.80
N PHE A 505 2.28 -16.57 -15.33
CA PHE A 505 1.56 -16.14 -14.13
C PHE A 505 1.94 -16.90 -12.83
N PRO A 506 2.25 -16.24 -11.70
CA PRO A 506 2.50 -16.90 -10.40
C PRO A 506 1.28 -17.68 -9.86
N ALA A 507 0.06 -17.21 -10.10
CA ALA A 507 -1.15 -17.97 -9.77
C ALA A 507 -1.47 -19.07 -10.78
N LEU A 508 -0.79 -19.16 -11.93
CA LEU A 508 -0.78 -20.35 -12.80
C LEU A 508 0.26 -21.39 -12.30
N GLN A 509 1.23 -20.98 -11.49
CA GLN A 509 2.13 -21.93 -10.80
C GLN A 509 1.37 -22.78 -9.77
N VAL A 510 0.23 -22.33 -9.24
CA VAL A 510 -0.62 -23.16 -8.36
C VAL A 510 -1.36 -24.24 -9.15
N PRO A 511 -2.14 -23.95 -10.20
CA PRO A 511 -2.68 -24.94 -11.13
C PRO A 511 -1.60 -25.78 -11.82
N GLY A 512 -0.41 -25.23 -12.09
CA GLY A 512 0.74 -25.96 -12.64
C GLY A 512 1.31 -26.96 -11.65
N ALA A 513 1.56 -26.54 -10.41
CA ALA A 513 1.98 -27.41 -9.31
C ALA A 513 0.92 -28.47 -8.95
N VAL A 514 -0.37 -28.10 -8.98
CA VAL A 514 -1.50 -29.05 -8.84
C VAL A 514 -1.56 -29.97 -10.07
N GLY A 515 -1.30 -29.46 -11.26
CA GLY A 515 -1.22 -30.21 -12.51
C GLY A 515 -0.07 -31.21 -12.52
N ASP A 516 1.08 -30.86 -11.93
CA ASP A 516 2.23 -31.75 -11.74
C ASP A 516 1.98 -32.79 -10.65
N ILE A 517 1.26 -32.44 -9.59
CA ILE A 517 0.74 -33.42 -8.62
C ILE A 517 -0.22 -34.39 -9.33
N VAL A 518 -1.16 -33.89 -10.12
CA VAL A 518 -2.16 -34.71 -10.85
C VAL A 518 -1.49 -35.59 -11.91
N THR A 519 -0.55 -35.04 -12.68
CA THR A 519 0.17 -35.75 -13.74
C THR A 519 1.12 -36.78 -13.14
N GLY A 520 1.82 -36.44 -12.06
CA GLY A 520 2.65 -37.38 -11.30
C GLY A 520 1.82 -38.52 -10.74
N VAL A 521 0.63 -38.26 -10.19
CA VAL A 521 -0.30 -39.31 -9.76
C VAL A 521 -0.83 -40.14 -10.94
N MET A 522 -1.08 -39.54 -12.10
CA MET A 522 -1.53 -40.25 -13.30
C MET A 522 -0.46 -41.15 -13.93
N LEU A 523 0.80 -40.72 -13.87
CA LEU A 523 1.95 -41.43 -14.43
C LEU A 523 2.68 -42.30 -13.40
N ASN A 524 2.23 -42.31 -12.13
CA ASN A 524 2.88 -42.96 -11.01
C ASN A 524 4.33 -42.46 -10.76
N ASP A 525 4.55 -41.17 -11.01
CA ASP A 525 5.83 -40.46 -10.83
C ASP A 525 5.83 -39.67 -9.49
N ASP A 526 6.33 -40.32 -8.44
CA ASP A 526 6.49 -39.74 -7.11
C ASP A 526 7.40 -38.50 -7.08
N ALA A 527 8.35 -38.39 -8.02
CA ALA A 527 9.25 -37.25 -8.10
C ALA A 527 8.51 -36.02 -8.63
N GLN A 528 7.62 -36.19 -9.60
CA GLN A 528 6.76 -35.11 -10.11
C GLN A 528 5.75 -34.66 -9.06
N VAL A 529 5.17 -35.60 -8.28
CA VAL A 529 4.30 -35.28 -7.14
C VAL A 529 5.03 -34.45 -6.08
N LYS A 530 6.25 -34.85 -5.69
CA LYS A 530 7.06 -34.10 -4.72
C LYS A 530 7.48 -32.72 -5.25
N ARG A 531 7.77 -32.59 -6.55
CA ARG A 531 8.10 -31.32 -7.20
C ARG A 531 6.92 -30.35 -7.17
N GLY A 532 5.74 -30.82 -7.60
CA GLY A 532 4.51 -30.05 -7.51
C GLY A 532 4.15 -29.69 -6.07
N TRP A 533 4.36 -30.58 -5.10
CA TRP A 533 4.16 -30.26 -3.67
C TRP A 533 5.12 -29.20 -3.14
N ASN A 534 6.40 -29.26 -3.50
CA ASN A 534 7.40 -28.28 -3.08
C ASN A 534 7.20 -26.92 -3.77
N GLU A 535 6.81 -26.90 -5.03
CA GLU A 535 6.42 -25.68 -5.75
C GLU A 535 5.15 -25.09 -5.16
N LEU A 536 4.13 -25.91 -4.89
CA LEU A 536 2.91 -25.49 -4.20
C LEU A 536 3.24 -24.89 -2.83
N LYS A 537 4.11 -25.55 -2.04
CA LYS A 537 4.59 -25.04 -0.75
C LYS A 537 5.34 -23.73 -0.92
N ARG A 538 6.23 -23.58 -1.91
CA ARG A 538 6.99 -22.34 -2.18
C ARG A 538 6.09 -21.19 -2.63
N VAL A 539 5.03 -21.49 -3.39
CA VAL A 539 4.05 -20.51 -3.88
C VAL A 539 3.02 -20.13 -2.79
N LEU A 540 2.67 -21.07 -1.90
CA LEU A 540 1.78 -20.84 -0.75
C LEU A 540 2.50 -20.30 0.50
N THR A 541 3.82 -20.46 0.60
CA THR A 541 4.63 -19.77 1.62
C THR A 541 4.59 -18.28 1.29
N PRO A 542 3.96 -17.43 2.13
CA PRO A 542 3.44 -16.16 1.66
C PRO A 542 4.54 -15.29 1.03
N GLY A 543 4.24 -14.64 -0.09
CA GLY A 543 5.05 -13.52 -0.60
C GLY A 543 5.23 -12.38 0.42
N ILE A 544 4.45 -12.37 1.51
CA ILE A 544 4.63 -11.51 2.69
C ILE A 544 5.83 -11.94 3.52
N VAL A 545 6.10 -13.24 3.65
CA VAL A 545 7.34 -13.72 4.30
C VAL A 545 8.53 -13.21 3.49
N ASN A 546 8.50 -13.36 2.17
CA ASN A 546 9.56 -12.79 1.32
C ASN A 546 9.60 -11.26 1.41
N GLN A 547 8.48 -10.53 1.39
CA GLN A 547 8.49 -9.06 1.52
C GLN A 547 8.96 -8.57 2.89
N VAL A 548 8.63 -9.28 3.97
CA VAL A 548 9.11 -9.00 5.33
C VAL A 548 10.58 -9.39 5.46
N MET A 549 11.01 -10.47 4.81
CA MET A 549 12.42 -10.85 4.71
C MET A 549 13.21 -9.84 3.89
N ASP A 550 12.70 -9.34 2.76
CA ASP A 550 13.32 -8.27 1.98
C ASP A 550 13.46 -6.97 2.82
N VAL A 551 12.49 -6.71 3.72
CA VAL A 551 12.60 -5.61 4.70
C VAL A 551 13.62 -5.91 5.79
N ALA A 552 13.66 -7.15 6.30
CA ALA A 552 14.62 -7.58 7.30
C ALA A 552 16.07 -7.65 6.76
N LEU A 553 16.23 -7.91 5.46
CA LEU A 553 17.50 -7.94 4.73
C LEU A 553 17.93 -6.54 4.25
N GLY A 554 17.13 -5.49 4.49
CA GLY A 554 17.43 -4.11 4.09
C GLY A 554 17.20 -3.79 2.61
N GLU A 555 16.86 -4.79 1.78
CA GLU A 555 16.57 -4.64 0.36
C GLU A 555 15.33 -3.75 0.09
N LYS A 556 14.39 -3.71 1.05
CA LYS A 556 13.21 -2.84 1.05
C LYS A 556 13.06 -2.14 2.40
N ASP A 557 12.48 -0.95 2.41
CA ASP A 557 12.05 -0.31 3.66
C ASP A 557 10.54 -0.55 3.91
N TRP A 558 10.08 -0.29 5.13
CA TRP A 558 8.66 -0.40 5.47
C TRP A 558 7.77 0.48 4.58
N LEU A 559 8.25 1.66 4.17
CA LEU A 559 7.54 2.54 3.24
C LEU A 559 7.38 1.91 1.86
N THR A 560 8.31 1.08 1.41
CA THR A 560 8.25 0.32 0.15
C THR A 560 7.12 -0.70 0.20
N LEU A 561 6.90 -1.29 1.37
CA LEU A 561 5.82 -2.24 1.63
C LEU A 561 4.45 -1.53 1.69
N PHE A 562 4.41 -0.29 2.19
CA PHE A 562 3.18 0.48 2.38
C PHE A 562 2.83 1.47 1.25
N LEU A 563 3.75 1.93 0.40
CA LEU A 563 3.52 3.03 -0.56
C LEU A 563 3.89 2.69 -2.01
N TYR A 564 3.98 1.40 -2.38
CA TYR A 564 4.29 0.97 -3.75
C TYR A 564 5.59 1.62 -4.28
N LEU A 565 6.66 1.55 -3.49
CA LEU A 565 7.95 2.07 -3.93
C LEU A 565 8.75 1.00 -4.70
N GLU A 566 9.66 1.42 -5.57
CA GLU A 566 10.78 0.60 -6.01
C GLU A 566 11.76 0.39 -4.84
N GLY A 567 12.59 -0.65 -4.94
CA GLY A 567 13.63 -0.93 -3.94
C GLY A 567 14.56 0.26 -3.74
N LYS A 568 15.31 0.30 -2.64
CA LYS A 568 16.28 1.38 -2.39
C LYS A 568 17.29 1.49 -3.55
N ASP A 569 17.59 0.39 -4.22
CA ASP A 569 18.47 0.26 -5.37
C ASP A 569 17.94 0.84 -6.71
N PHE A 570 16.78 1.53 -6.72
CA PHE A 570 16.17 2.00 -7.97
C PHE A 570 17.08 2.97 -8.75
N HIS A 571 17.83 3.85 -8.06
CA HIS A 571 18.80 4.74 -8.69
C HIS A 571 19.90 3.94 -9.39
N ILE A 572 20.44 2.91 -8.73
CA ILE A 572 21.45 2.02 -9.30
C ILE A 572 20.88 1.24 -10.50
N LYS A 573 19.64 0.73 -10.43
CA LYS A 573 18.97 0.06 -11.56
C LYS A 573 18.80 0.98 -12.77
N LYS A 574 18.41 2.24 -12.54
CA LYS A 574 18.28 3.25 -13.59
C LYS A 574 19.63 3.54 -14.24
N LEU A 575 20.68 3.78 -13.43
CA LEU A 575 22.05 3.98 -13.91
C LEU A 575 22.54 2.76 -14.69
N LYS A 576 22.29 1.54 -14.20
CA LYS A 576 22.63 0.29 -14.87
C LYS A 576 22.07 0.24 -16.29
N SER A 577 20.77 0.49 -16.46
CA SER A 577 20.15 0.50 -17.80
C SER A 577 20.77 1.53 -18.76
N GLY A 578 21.26 2.65 -18.24
CA GLY A 578 21.94 3.69 -19.01
C GLY A 578 23.37 3.30 -19.38
N TRP A 579 24.10 2.71 -18.43
CA TRP A 579 25.52 2.38 -18.54
C TRP A 579 25.81 1.04 -19.22
N GLU A 580 24.86 0.10 -19.21
CA GLU A 580 25.04 -1.25 -19.77
C GLU A 580 25.43 -1.22 -21.25
N LYS A 581 25.01 -0.19 -21.98
CA LYS A 581 25.39 0.02 -23.38
C LYS A 581 26.90 0.24 -23.57
N ASP A 582 27.57 0.79 -22.57
CA ASP A 582 29.01 1.07 -22.59
C ASP A 582 29.86 -0.18 -22.32
N TRP A 583 29.25 -1.29 -21.87
CA TRP A 583 29.97 -2.49 -21.41
C TRP A 583 30.35 -3.44 -22.53
N LYS A 584 29.76 -3.28 -23.71
CA LYS A 584 29.97 -4.18 -24.85
C LYS A 584 31.46 -4.44 -25.16
N PRO A 585 32.37 -3.44 -25.18
CA PRO A 585 33.78 -3.69 -25.43
C PRO A 585 34.44 -4.61 -24.40
N TYR A 586 33.97 -4.63 -23.15
CA TYR A 586 34.43 -5.55 -22.11
C TYR A 586 33.89 -6.97 -22.34
N GLU A 587 32.61 -7.08 -22.71
CA GLU A 587 31.97 -8.38 -22.97
C GLU A 587 32.53 -9.07 -24.22
N ASP A 588 32.84 -8.28 -25.25
CA ASP A 588 33.46 -8.72 -26.51
C ASP A 588 34.84 -9.37 -26.30
N LEU A 589 35.56 -9.04 -25.21
CA LEU A 589 36.84 -9.71 -24.86
C LEU A 589 36.67 -11.17 -24.42
N SER A 590 35.43 -11.63 -24.23
CA SER A 590 35.15 -13.06 -24.08
C SER A 590 35.31 -13.83 -25.39
N ASP A 591 35.20 -13.15 -26.54
CA ASP A 591 35.48 -13.72 -27.86
C ASP A 591 37.00 -13.86 -28.06
N PRO A 592 37.52 -15.08 -28.32
CA PRO A 592 38.94 -15.29 -28.57
C PRO A 592 39.50 -14.48 -29.74
N LEU A 593 38.72 -14.20 -30.78
CA LEU A 593 39.18 -13.48 -31.98
C LEU A 593 39.36 -11.99 -31.67
N ILE A 594 38.37 -11.37 -31.03
CA ILE A 594 38.43 -9.95 -30.62
C ILE A 594 39.54 -9.76 -29.58
N ARG A 595 39.68 -10.72 -28.65
CA ARG A 595 40.77 -10.70 -27.67
C ARG A 595 42.14 -10.84 -28.32
N ALA A 596 42.30 -11.74 -29.30
CA ALA A 596 43.58 -11.94 -29.98
C ALA A 596 44.00 -10.69 -30.79
N ASP A 597 43.04 -9.94 -31.31
CA ASP A 597 43.29 -8.67 -32.00
C ASP A 597 43.77 -7.58 -31.03
N LYS A 598 43.06 -7.36 -29.92
CA LYS A 598 43.38 -6.29 -28.96
C LYS A 598 44.49 -6.63 -27.96
N TYR A 599 44.58 -7.88 -27.53
CA TYR A 599 45.52 -8.39 -26.52
C TYR A 599 46.09 -9.76 -26.93
N PRO A 600 46.91 -9.82 -28.01
CA PRO A 600 47.33 -11.06 -28.68
C PRO A 600 48.05 -12.09 -27.78
N THR A 601 48.73 -11.60 -26.73
CA THR A 601 49.56 -12.42 -25.85
C THR A 601 48.91 -12.73 -24.50
N LEU A 602 47.71 -12.20 -24.23
CA LEU A 602 47.07 -12.31 -22.93
C LEU A 602 45.94 -13.36 -22.93
N ASN A 603 45.87 -14.14 -21.86
CA ASN A 603 44.71 -14.99 -21.60
C ASN A 603 43.48 -14.13 -21.25
N LYS A 604 42.29 -14.74 -21.24
CA LYS A 604 41.01 -14.06 -20.97
C LYS A 604 41.05 -13.17 -19.72
N ASN A 605 41.51 -13.72 -18.60
CA ASN A 605 41.43 -13.02 -17.31
C ASN A 605 42.43 -11.87 -17.25
N THR A 606 43.64 -12.05 -17.79
CA THR A 606 44.66 -11.00 -17.85
C THR A 606 44.25 -9.89 -18.83
N ALA A 607 43.64 -10.23 -19.97
CA ALA A 607 43.11 -9.26 -20.91
C ALA A 607 41.95 -8.44 -20.32
N LEU A 608 40.99 -9.10 -19.63
CA LEU A 608 39.90 -8.41 -18.95
C LEU A 608 40.41 -7.50 -17.82
N LYS A 609 41.42 -7.94 -17.06
CA LYS A 609 42.06 -7.10 -16.04
C LYS A 609 42.76 -5.89 -16.67
N ARG A 610 43.56 -6.12 -17.72
CA ARG A 610 44.28 -5.04 -18.41
C ARG A 610 43.34 -4.01 -19.02
N TRP A 611 42.25 -4.47 -19.63
CA TRP A 611 41.22 -3.58 -20.16
C TRP A 611 40.55 -2.74 -19.07
N ARG A 612 40.28 -3.34 -17.90
CA ARG A 612 39.72 -2.62 -16.74
C ARG A 612 40.67 -1.53 -16.26
N GLU A 613 41.97 -1.84 -16.14
CA GLU A 613 43.02 -0.87 -15.78
C GLU A 613 43.08 0.30 -16.79
N GLU A 614 42.86 0.03 -18.07
CA GLU A 614 42.85 1.03 -19.15
C GLU A 614 41.52 1.80 -19.28
N ASN A 615 40.44 1.35 -18.61
CA ASN A 615 39.09 1.93 -18.71
C ASN A 615 38.45 2.13 -17.32
N PRO A 616 39.08 2.91 -16.42
CA PRO A 616 38.68 3.03 -15.01
C PRO A 616 37.24 3.52 -14.82
N LEU A 617 36.77 4.43 -15.67
CA LEU A 617 35.38 4.94 -15.63
C LEU A 617 34.35 3.82 -15.89
N ILE A 618 34.61 2.94 -16.86
CA ILE A 618 33.66 1.87 -17.20
C ILE A 618 33.70 0.78 -16.14
N GLU A 619 34.90 0.45 -15.63
CA GLU A 619 35.05 -0.43 -14.48
C GLU A 619 34.27 0.07 -13.26
N ALA A 620 34.39 1.37 -12.93
CA ALA A 620 33.66 1.98 -11.83
C ALA A 620 32.14 1.86 -12.00
N LYS A 621 31.60 2.13 -13.20
CA LYS A 621 30.17 1.92 -13.53
C LYS A 621 29.74 0.47 -13.33
N MET A 622 30.57 -0.50 -13.73
CA MET A 622 30.28 -1.93 -13.56
C MET A 622 30.33 -2.35 -12.10
N PHE A 623 31.23 -1.79 -11.29
CA PHE A 623 31.29 -2.03 -9.85
C PHE A 623 30.05 -1.50 -9.13
N ILE A 624 29.69 -0.23 -9.34
CA ILE A 624 28.51 0.41 -8.72
C ILE A 624 27.22 -0.35 -9.02
N THR A 625 27.12 -0.97 -10.20
CA THR A 625 25.91 -1.70 -10.65
C THR A 625 25.91 -3.19 -10.29
N GLY A 626 26.88 -3.63 -9.48
CA GLY A 626 27.04 -5.02 -9.02
C GLY A 626 27.48 -6.00 -10.11
N ARG A 627 27.95 -5.51 -11.27
CA ARG A 627 28.49 -6.36 -12.35
C ARG A 627 29.90 -6.86 -12.02
N LEU A 628 30.67 -6.07 -11.26
CA LEU A 628 31.97 -6.44 -10.70
C LEU A 628 31.92 -6.29 -9.18
N ASP A 629 32.64 -7.14 -8.46
CA ASP A 629 32.73 -7.13 -6.99
C ASP A 629 34.07 -6.57 -6.47
N ARG A 630 34.98 -6.19 -7.37
CA ARG A 630 36.33 -5.68 -7.08
C ARG A 630 36.76 -4.66 -8.12
N LEU A 631 37.74 -3.82 -7.78
CA LEU A 631 38.40 -2.87 -8.68
C LEU A 631 39.83 -3.31 -9.05
N SER A 632 40.32 -2.89 -10.21
CA SER A 632 41.62 -3.28 -10.76
C SER A 632 42.71 -2.21 -10.59
N SER A 633 42.33 -0.95 -10.38
CA SER A 633 43.24 0.20 -10.23
C SER A 633 42.71 1.26 -9.25
N GLU A 634 43.60 2.11 -8.75
CA GLU A 634 43.23 3.30 -7.93
C GLU A 634 42.48 4.37 -8.74
N ASP A 635 42.73 4.44 -10.06
CA ASP A 635 41.98 5.32 -10.95
C ASP A 635 40.50 4.90 -10.99
N ALA A 636 40.22 3.59 -11.04
CA ALA A 636 38.84 3.09 -10.98
C ALA A 636 38.21 3.36 -9.61
N ARG A 637 38.99 3.30 -8.53
CA ARG A 637 38.55 3.63 -7.17
C ARG A 637 38.13 5.10 -7.06
N THR A 638 38.95 6.00 -7.61
CA THR A 638 38.66 7.43 -7.68
C THR A 638 37.40 7.71 -8.50
N GLU A 639 37.24 7.02 -9.64
CA GLU A 639 36.03 7.14 -10.46
C GLU A 639 34.78 6.59 -9.77
N VAL A 640 34.88 5.53 -8.95
CA VAL A 640 33.75 5.04 -8.14
C VAL A 640 33.29 6.12 -7.17
N LEU A 641 34.21 6.73 -6.41
CA LEU A 641 33.87 7.79 -5.45
C LEU A 641 33.27 9.01 -6.15
N ARG A 642 33.85 9.43 -7.28
CA ARG A 642 33.34 10.53 -8.11
C ARG A 642 31.92 10.26 -8.64
N LEU A 643 31.64 9.02 -9.05
CA LEU A 643 30.31 8.62 -9.52
C LEU A 643 29.29 8.50 -8.38
N ILE A 644 29.71 8.03 -7.20
CA ILE A 644 28.88 7.99 -5.99
C ILE A 644 28.44 9.41 -5.62
N GLU A 645 29.38 10.35 -5.55
CA GLU A 645 29.09 11.75 -5.24
C GLU A 645 28.22 12.40 -6.32
N LYS A 646 28.61 12.28 -7.59
CA LYS A 646 27.88 12.85 -8.73
C LYS A 646 26.43 12.38 -8.83
N HIS A 647 26.14 11.16 -8.41
CA HIS A 647 24.82 10.54 -8.54
C HIS A 647 24.13 10.32 -7.19
N GLU A 648 24.68 10.87 -6.11
CA GLU A 648 24.14 10.75 -4.74
C GLU A 648 23.82 9.28 -4.37
N ILE A 649 24.73 8.36 -4.70
CA ILE A 649 24.51 6.93 -4.53
C ILE A 649 24.78 6.54 -3.07
N ASP A 650 23.80 5.92 -2.43
CA ASP A 650 23.98 5.29 -1.13
C ASP A 650 24.95 4.09 -1.26
N THR A 651 26.08 4.17 -0.55
CA THR A 651 27.17 3.20 -0.62
C THR A 651 26.79 1.85 -0.03
N GLU A 652 25.81 1.79 0.88
CA GLU A 652 25.29 0.53 1.42
C GLU A 652 24.62 -0.33 0.34
N LEU A 653 24.18 0.27 -0.76
CA LEU A 653 23.50 -0.41 -1.86
C LEU A 653 24.47 -0.95 -2.92
N ILE A 654 25.78 -0.69 -2.80
CA ILE A 654 26.80 -1.16 -3.74
C ILE A 654 27.39 -2.46 -3.22
N ASP A 655 27.04 -3.57 -3.88
CA ASP A 655 27.56 -4.90 -3.56
C ASP A 655 29.09 -4.92 -3.61
N GLY A 656 29.72 -5.26 -2.48
CA GLY A 656 31.17 -5.35 -2.38
C GLY A 656 31.89 -4.03 -2.08
N TYR A 657 31.16 -2.93 -1.83
CA TYR A 657 31.75 -1.66 -1.39
C TYR A 657 32.68 -1.85 -0.19
N GLU A 658 32.22 -2.51 0.87
CA GLU A 658 33.04 -2.84 2.06
C GLU A 658 34.25 -3.73 1.75
N LYS A 659 34.23 -4.54 0.69
CA LYS A 659 35.41 -5.36 0.33
C LYS A 659 36.53 -4.53 -0.30
N VAL A 660 36.17 -3.40 -0.92
CA VAL A 660 37.09 -2.53 -1.67
C VAL A 660 37.46 -1.29 -0.84
N PHE A 661 36.54 -0.79 -0.02
CA PHE A 661 36.64 0.44 0.76
C PHE A 661 36.47 0.22 2.28
N GLY A 662 36.27 -1.01 2.76
CA GLY A 662 35.97 -1.31 4.17
C GLY A 662 37.19 -1.31 5.10
N ILE A 663 38.13 -0.39 4.89
CA ILE A 663 39.08 -0.05 5.94
C ILE A 663 38.30 0.77 6.96
N ASP A 664 38.27 0.30 8.21
CA ASP A 664 37.66 1.04 9.32
C ASP A 664 38.44 2.33 9.55
N THR A 665 37.88 3.44 9.07
CA THR A 665 38.51 4.75 9.13
C THR A 665 38.66 5.25 10.56
N SER A 666 37.85 4.77 11.50
CA SER A 666 37.99 5.11 12.92
C SER A 666 39.28 4.53 13.52
N THR A 667 39.60 3.28 13.16
CA THR A 667 40.86 2.63 13.55
C THR A 667 42.07 3.34 12.93
N GLU A 668 41.96 3.78 11.67
CA GLU A 668 43.05 4.50 10.99
C GLU A 668 43.25 5.93 11.52
N LEU A 669 42.18 6.62 11.95
CA LEU A 669 42.23 8.00 12.43
C LEU A 669 42.57 8.11 13.93
N ALA A 670 42.27 7.08 14.73
CA ALA A 670 42.54 7.08 16.17
C ALA A 670 44.01 7.36 16.55
N PRO A 671 45.04 6.82 15.86
CA PRO A 671 46.43 7.19 16.10
C PRO A 671 46.71 8.68 15.88
N PHE A 672 46.12 9.28 14.84
CA PHE A 672 46.31 10.71 14.54
C PHE A 672 45.60 11.60 15.55
N ARG A 673 44.42 11.21 16.02
CA ARG A 673 43.74 11.94 17.11
C ARG A 673 44.57 11.96 18.39
N LYS A 674 45.24 10.85 18.75
CA LYS A 674 46.14 10.81 19.92
C LYS A 674 47.39 11.68 19.76
N ARG A 675 47.72 12.07 18.53
CA ARG A 675 48.87 12.95 18.22
C ARG A 675 48.51 14.43 18.36
N VAL A 676 47.22 14.79 18.29
CA VAL A 676 46.73 16.17 18.41
C VAL A 676 47.29 16.84 19.67
N GLY A 677 48.07 17.91 19.47
CA GLY A 677 48.75 18.68 20.51
C GLY A 677 50.10 18.15 20.98
N ASN A 678 50.61 17.04 20.42
CA ASN A 678 51.95 16.55 20.73
C ASN A 678 52.99 17.24 19.86
N LEU A 679 54.16 17.51 20.45
CA LEU A 679 55.32 18.03 19.74
C LEU A 679 56.05 16.90 19.01
N GLU A 680 56.18 16.99 17.69
CA GLU A 680 56.75 15.95 16.85
C GLU A 680 57.75 16.51 15.83
N LYS A 681 58.84 15.77 15.58
CA LYS A 681 59.72 16.07 14.45
C LYS A 681 59.15 15.44 13.20
N LEU A 682 58.48 16.24 12.36
CA LEU A 682 57.85 15.77 11.13
C LEU A 682 58.90 15.44 10.05
N VAL A 683 60.01 16.17 10.00
CA VAL A 683 61.10 15.98 9.03
C VAL A 683 62.47 15.96 9.72
N ILE A 684 63.36 15.06 9.27
CA ILE A 684 64.72 14.97 9.79
C ILE A 684 65.50 16.23 9.38
N GLY A 685 65.79 17.09 10.35
CA GLY A 685 66.55 18.33 10.16
C GLY A 685 65.76 19.60 10.42
N GLU A 686 64.44 19.49 10.59
CA GLU A 686 63.56 20.61 10.94
C GLU A 686 63.29 20.66 12.45
N GLU A 687 62.83 21.82 12.93
CA GLU A 687 62.40 22.01 14.32
C GLU A 687 61.15 21.17 14.59
N ALA A 688 60.94 20.79 15.85
CA ALA A 688 59.77 20.01 16.20
C ALA A 688 58.54 20.92 16.19
N GLU A 689 57.48 20.51 15.49
CA GLU A 689 56.22 21.24 15.39
C GLU A 689 55.11 20.47 16.10
N TYR A 690 54.08 21.19 16.55
CA TYR A 690 52.91 20.55 17.15
C TYR A 690 52.03 19.93 16.07
N PHE A 691 51.55 18.71 16.30
CA PHE A 691 50.53 18.11 15.44
C PHE A 691 49.18 18.77 15.74
N ASP A 692 48.83 19.77 14.95
CA ASP A 692 47.67 20.64 15.18
C ASP A 692 46.37 20.11 14.52
N MET A 693 45.28 20.84 14.72
CA MET A 693 43.98 20.50 14.11
C MET A 693 43.99 20.58 12.57
N GLY A 694 44.86 21.42 11.99
CA GLY A 694 45.08 21.46 10.53
C GLY A 694 45.70 20.16 10.02
N SER A 695 46.74 19.68 10.69
CA SER A 695 47.42 18.41 10.41
C SER A 695 46.48 17.21 10.57
N TYR A 696 45.59 17.24 11.57
CA TYR A 696 44.54 16.23 11.71
C TYR A 696 43.56 16.25 10.54
N ALA A 697 43.11 17.44 10.12
CA ALA A 697 42.19 17.60 9.00
C ALA A 697 42.75 17.03 7.69
N GLU A 698 44.05 17.21 7.43
CA GLU A 698 44.71 16.59 6.26
C GLU A 698 44.62 15.06 6.27
N GLN A 699 44.76 14.43 7.44
CA GLN A 699 44.62 12.97 7.55
C GLN A 699 43.18 12.52 7.32
N VAL A 700 42.20 13.27 7.82
CA VAL A 700 40.77 13.01 7.56
C VAL A 700 40.49 13.13 6.06
N HIS A 701 40.96 14.20 5.39
CA HIS A 701 40.79 14.37 3.94
C HIS A 701 41.45 13.27 3.13
N LYS A 702 42.61 12.79 3.57
CA LYS A 702 43.25 11.62 2.96
C LYS A 702 42.37 10.38 3.07
N GLN A 703 41.72 10.16 4.22
CA GLN A 703 40.75 9.05 4.37
C GLN A 703 39.50 9.26 3.53
N VAL A 704 38.95 10.48 3.45
CA VAL A 704 37.82 10.81 2.56
C VAL A 704 38.17 10.55 1.10
N LYS A 705 39.39 10.90 0.66
CA LYS A 705 39.86 10.66 -0.71
C LYS A 705 40.01 9.16 -1.01
N LEU A 706 40.40 8.36 -0.02
CA LEU A 706 40.60 6.91 -0.20
C LEU A 706 39.29 6.13 -0.08
N GLN A 707 38.45 6.47 0.89
CA GLN A 707 37.29 5.67 1.28
C GLN A 707 35.95 6.30 0.88
N GLY A 708 35.91 7.59 0.61
CA GLY A 708 34.68 8.36 0.42
C GLY A 708 34.17 8.96 1.71
N ARG A 709 33.55 10.13 1.60
CA ARG A 709 33.05 10.92 2.74
C ARG A 709 32.03 10.16 3.58
N ASN A 710 31.07 9.49 2.95
CA ASN A 710 30.01 8.73 3.65
C ASN A 710 30.58 7.63 4.55
N LYS A 711 31.65 6.96 4.10
CA LYS A 711 32.30 5.91 4.89
C LYS A 711 32.95 6.47 6.15
N VAL A 712 33.67 7.60 6.02
CA VAL A 712 34.28 8.29 7.17
C VAL A 712 33.22 8.74 8.18
N LEU A 713 32.07 9.24 7.69
CA LEU A 713 30.95 9.62 8.55
C LEU A 713 30.31 8.41 9.26
N MET A 714 30.18 7.27 8.55
CA MET A 714 29.55 6.06 9.06
C MET A 714 30.41 5.31 10.08
N ASP A 715 31.71 5.17 9.82
CA ASP A 715 32.65 4.52 10.76
C ASP A 715 32.82 5.35 12.05
N GLY A 716 32.53 6.65 11.99
CA GLY A 716 32.11 7.42 13.14
C GLY A 716 33.22 7.83 14.11
N GLU A 717 34.44 8.10 13.63
CA GLU A 717 35.44 8.77 14.49
C GLU A 717 34.90 10.16 14.86
N PRO A 718 34.63 10.45 16.15
CA PRO A 718 33.82 11.61 16.51
C PRO A 718 34.40 12.96 16.06
N LEU A 719 35.73 13.13 16.10
CA LEU A 719 36.37 14.39 15.73
C LEU A 719 36.45 14.58 14.22
N ALA A 720 36.62 13.50 13.46
CA ALA A 720 36.57 13.51 12.00
C ALA A 720 35.15 13.82 11.49
N VAL A 721 34.13 13.26 12.13
CA VAL A 721 32.72 13.58 11.84
C VAL A 721 32.44 15.06 12.11
N GLU A 722 32.89 15.60 13.25
CA GLU A 722 32.75 17.02 13.57
C GLU A 722 33.43 17.89 12.53
N LEU A 723 34.68 17.59 12.14
CA LEU A 723 35.39 18.31 11.08
C LEU A 723 34.61 18.32 9.77
N LEU A 724 34.15 17.15 9.29
CA LEU A 724 33.45 17.06 8.01
C LEU A 724 32.10 17.79 8.04
N ASN A 725 31.41 17.81 9.18
CA ASN A 725 30.18 18.60 9.33
C ASN A 725 30.49 20.10 9.41
N ALA A 726 31.59 20.47 10.07
CA ALA A 726 32.05 21.85 10.16
C ALA A 726 32.40 22.43 8.77
N GLU A 727 33.01 21.62 7.91
CA GLU A 727 33.34 22.05 6.54
C GLU A 727 32.12 22.42 5.71
N ASP A 728 30.99 21.74 5.88
CA ASP A 728 29.74 22.14 5.23
C ASP A 728 29.23 23.47 5.80
N ALA A 729 29.38 23.69 7.11
CA ALA A 729 29.02 24.94 7.77
C ALA A 729 29.93 26.11 7.36
N PHE A 730 31.14 25.84 6.83
CA PHE A 730 32.03 26.87 6.33
C PHE A 730 31.67 27.38 4.93
N ILE A 731 30.91 26.62 4.14
CA ILE A 731 30.57 26.99 2.75
C ILE A 731 29.90 28.37 2.69
N PRO A 732 28.84 28.68 3.48
CA PRO A 732 28.24 30.00 3.46
C PRO A 732 29.22 31.12 3.83
N PHE A 733 30.16 30.87 4.75
CA PHE A 733 31.16 31.84 5.16
C PHE A 733 32.15 32.15 4.02
N PHE A 734 32.67 31.13 3.33
CA PHE A 734 33.63 31.32 2.25
C PHE A 734 33.01 31.86 0.96
N ASP A 735 31.71 31.62 0.73
CA ASP A 735 30.95 32.18 -0.39
C ASP A 735 30.69 33.69 -0.25
N ILE A 736 30.77 34.25 0.96
CA ILE A 736 30.67 35.69 1.18
C ILE A 736 31.98 36.37 0.73
N ASP A 737 31.83 37.47 0.00
CA ASP A 737 32.94 38.30 -0.44
C ASP A 737 33.73 38.84 0.76
N ALA A 738 35.05 38.62 0.76
CA ALA A 738 35.93 38.92 1.87
C ALA A 738 35.98 40.43 2.19
N ASP A 739 35.80 41.28 1.19
CA ASP A 739 35.91 42.73 1.31
C ASP A 739 34.58 43.42 1.68
N SER A 740 33.49 42.66 1.77
CA SER A 740 32.13 43.21 1.97
C SER A 740 31.77 43.52 3.42
N GLY A 741 32.62 43.16 4.39
CA GLY A 741 32.28 43.13 5.82
C GLY A 741 31.30 42.00 6.20
N GLY A 742 30.71 41.30 5.22
CA GLY A 742 29.73 40.25 5.46
C GLY A 742 30.30 39.03 6.22
N ARG A 743 31.60 38.74 6.09
CA ARG A 743 32.27 37.67 6.84
C ARG A 743 32.40 37.96 8.33
N GLU A 744 32.62 39.23 8.67
CA GLU A 744 32.67 39.70 10.06
C GLU A 744 31.28 39.58 10.71
N LEU A 745 30.25 40.09 10.03
CA LEU A 745 28.86 39.96 10.47
C LEU A 745 28.43 38.49 10.60
N TYR A 746 28.85 37.63 9.68
CA TYR A 746 28.56 36.20 9.74
C TYR A 746 29.19 35.55 10.98
N ARG A 747 30.44 35.88 11.29
CA ARG A 747 31.13 35.41 12.50
C ARG A 747 30.45 35.91 13.78
N GLN A 748 29.96 37.15 13.79
CA GLN A 748 29.19 37.70 14.90
C GLN A 748 27.86 36.96 15.12
N GLN A 749 27.17 36.56 14.06
CA GLN A 749 25.85 35.94 14.13
C GLN A 749 25.87 34.43 14.42
N PHE A 750 26.94 33.72 14.06
CA PHE A 750 27.04 32.26 14.13
C PHE A 750 28.25 31.82 14.97
N PRO A 751 28.19 31.96 16.30
CA PRO A 751 29.33 31.70 17.19
C PRO A 751 29.83 30.26 17.11
N GLU A 752 28.95 29.29 16.85
CA GLU A 752 29.31 27.89 16.64
C GLU A 752 30.18 27.68 15.39
N VAL A 753 29.90 28.41 14.30
CA VAL A 753 30.67 28.32 13.06
C VAL A 753 32.02 29.02 13.24
N GLU A 754 32.03 30.18 13.91
CA GLU A 754 33.26 30.88 14.24
C GLU A 754 34.18 30.05 15.13
N ALA A 755 33.64 29.39 16.16
CA ALA A 755 34.39 28.48 17.03
C ALA A 755 35.06 27.35 16.24
N LEU A 756 34.35 26.75 15.28
CA LEU A 756 34.88 25.71 14.40
C LEU A 756 35.94 26.27 13.44
N LEU A 757 35.72 27.45 12.84
CA LEU A 757 36.73 28.13 12.02
C LEU A 757 38.01 28.40 12.82
N TYR A 758 37.89 28.81 14.09
CA TYR A 758 39.02 29.03 14.98
C TYR A 758 39.73 27.71 15.33
N LEU A 759 38.97 26.68 15.72
CA LEU A 759 39.48 25.35 16.07
C LEU A 759 40.32 24.75 14.95
N PHE A 760 39.86 24.87 13.69
CA PHE A 760 40.55 24.34 12.51
C PHE A 760 41.50 25.35 11.84
N GLY A 761 41.86 26.44 12.54
CA GLY A 761 42.89 27.39 12.13
C GLY A 761 42.56 28.23 10.90
N LYS A 762 41.28 28.43 10.60
CA LYS A 762 40.81 29.28 9.49
C LYS A 762 40.77 30.77 9.86
N ILE A 763 40.70 31.07 11.15
CA ILE A 763 40.76 32.43 11.73
C ILE A 763 41.60 32.40 13.01
N THR A 764 42.01 33.58 13.50
CA THR A 764 42.95 33.72 14.64
C THR A 764 42.44 34.61 15.77
N ALA A 765 41.22 35.13 15.64
CA ALA A 765 40.54 36.00 16.61
C ALA A 765 39.04 35.68 16.63
N PHE A 766 38.33 36.10 17.67
CA PHE A 766 36.88 36.00 17.77
C PHE A 766 36.23 37.37 17.52
N GLU A 767 35.18 37.42 16.71
CA GLU A 767 34.27 38.57 16.66
C GLU A 767 33.10 38.39 17.63
N ASN A 768 32.76 37.15 18.02
CA ASN A 768 31.76 36.86 19.02
C ASN A 768 32.38 36.16 20.24
N PRO A 769 32.27 36.71 21.46
CA PRO A 769 32.79 36.10 22.67
C PRO A 769 32.10 34.78 23.05
N GLU A 770 30.84 34.54 22.64
CA GLU A 770 30.20 33.23 22.79
C GLU A 770 30.92 32.13 21.97
N SER A 771 31.60 32.49 20.87
CA SER A 771 32.41 31.56 20.08
C SER A 771 33.54 30.92 20.90
N ALA A 772 34.11 31.64 21.86
CA ALA A 772 35.15 31.07 22.73
C ALA A 772 34.58 30.01 23.68
N LYS A 773 33.37 30.21 24.18
CA LYS A 773 32.69 29.21 25.03
C LYS A 773 32.38 27.96 24.22
N GLU A 774 31.90 28.09 22.99
CA GLU A 774 31.70 26.97 22.07
C GLU A 774 33.04 26.27 21.75
N LEU A 775 34.12 27.03 21.53
CA LEU A 775 35.46 26.46 21.34
C LEU A 775 35.89 25.64 22.56
N LEU A 776 35.77 26.17 23.77
CA LEU A 776 36.13 25.46 25.01
C LEU A 776 35.28 24.19 25.20
N MET A 777 33.99 24.25 24.86
CA MET A 777 33.11 23.07 24.87
C MET A 777 33.56 22.01 23.86
N LEU A 778 33.97 22.41 22.65
CA LEU A 778 34.51 21.50 21.64
C LEU A 778 35.86 20.89 22.08
N MET A 779 36.73 21.69 22.67
CA MET A 779 38.00 21.24 23.22
C MET A 779 37.82 20.19 24.31
N ASP A 780 36.92 20.43 25.26
CA ASP A 780 36.59 19.47 26.33
C ASP A 780 35.96 18.20 25.76
N LYS A 781 34.93 18.34 24.89
CA LYS A 781 34.21 17.23 24.26
C LYS A 781 35.14 16.24 23.54
N TYR A 782 36.17 16.76 22.85
CA TYR A 782 37.08 15.94 22.05
C TYR A 782 38.44 15.69 22.69
N ASN A 783 38.70 16.26 23.88
CA ASN A 783 39.97 16.25 24.59
C ASN A 783 41.11 16.84 23.73
N ILE A 784 40.85 18.02 23.16
CA ILE A 784 41.79 18.79 22.33
C ILE A 784 42.55 19.75 23.26
N PRO A 785 43.87 19.59 23.42
CA PRO A 785 44.66 20.49 24.24
C PRO A 785 44.87 21.85 23.55
N PRO A 786 45.13 22.95 24.26
CA PRO A 786 45.34 24.28 23.66
C PRO A 786 46.46 24.28 22.61
N GLN A 787 47.51 23.49 22.83
CA GLN A 787 48.64 23.34 21.91
C GLN A 787 48.25 22.72 20.57
N ALA A 788 47.04 22.20 20.39
CA ALA A 788 46.55 21.71 19.10
C ALA A 788 45.91 22.81 18.23
N ILE A 789 45.68 24.00 18.77
CA ILE A 789 45.04 25.11 18.07
C ILE A 789 46.12 26.10 17.65
N ASN A 790 46.24 26.33 16.34
CA ASN A 790 47.30 27.14 15.76
C ASN A 790 47.37 28.55 16.37
N ALA A 791 46.22 29.19 16.60
CA ALA A 791 46.17 30.52 17.22
C ALA A 791 46.81 30.57 18.63
N PHE A 792 46.64 29.52 19.44
CA PHE A 792 47.25 29.42 20.78
C PHE A 792 48.72 29.01 20.73
N GLN A 793 49.14 28.29 19.68
CA GLN A 793 50.56 28.00 19.46
C GLN A 793 51.35 29.26 19.12
N GLN A 794 50.77 30.12 18.27
CA GLN A 794 51.39 31.38 17.86
C GLN A 794 51.42 32.38 19.01
N ASP A 795 50.38 32.39 19.83
CA ASP A 795 50.20 33.32 20.94
C ASP A 795 49.47 32.63 22.11
N PRO A 796 50.23 32.08 23.09
CA PRO A 796 49.65 31.39 24.24
C PRO A 796 48.74 32.27 25.10
N ASP A 797 48.98 33.59 25.12
CA ASP A 797 48.22 34.53 25.94
C ASP A 797 46.74 34.56 25.49
N LYS A 798 46.45 34.29 24.21
CA LYS A 798 45.08 34.18 23.68
C LYS A 798 44.24 33.10 24.34
N TYR A 799 44.85 32.04 24.84
CA TYR A 799 44.12 31.01 25.58
C TYR A 799 43.81 31.49 27.01
N ASP A 800 44.78 32.13 27.66
CA ASP A 800 44.64 32.66 29.01
C ASP A 800 43.61 33.81 29.05
N GLU A 801 43.55 34.63 27.99
CA GLU A 801 42.57 35.70 27.79
C GLU A 801 41.12 35.20 27.95
N LEU A 802 40.80 33.98 27.50
CA LEU A 802 39.45 33.40 27.55
C LEU A 802 38.94 33.18 28.99
N PHE A 803 39.84 33.18 29.97
CA PHE A 803 39.51 33.00 31.39
C PHE A 803 39.67 34.29 32.19
N THR A 804 39.92 35.42 31.53
CA THR A 804 40.03 36.71 32.21
C THR A 804 38.65 37.28 32.54
N LYS A 805 38.59 38.08 33.62
CA LYS A 805 37.38 38.84 33.96
C LYS A 805 36.94 39.78 32.85
N ARG A 806 37.89 40.28 32.04
CA ARG A 806 37.60 41.12 30.89
C ARG A 806 36.70 40.37 29.91
N PHE A 807 37.12 39.16 29.52
CA PHE A 807 36.38 38.33 28.59
C PHE A 807 34.98 37.96 29.12
N GLU A 808 34.84 37.64 30.41
CA GLU A 808 33.53 37.40 31.04
C GLU A 808 32.57 38.60 30.95
N ILE A 809 33.12 39.82 31.01
CA ILE A 809 32.33 41.07 30.94
C ILE A 809 31.97 41.38 29.49
N GLU A 810 32.91 41.22 28.56
CA GLU A 810 32.66 41.38 27.12
C GLU A 810 31.60 40.39 26.64
N GLN A 811 31.68 39.13 27.06
CA GLN A 811 30.66 38.11 26.78
C GLN A 811 29.28 38.51 27.30
N ARG A 812 29.19 38.95 28.56
CA ARG A 812 27.91 39.33 29.18
C ARG A 812 27.18 40.43 28.42
N TRP A 813 27.93 41.31 27.77
CA TRP A 813 27.43 42.56 27.22
C TRP A 813 27.48 42.63 25.69
N PHE A 814 27.85 41.52 25.03
CA PHE A 814 28.09 41.46 23.60
C PHE A 814 26.92 41.94 22.75
N ASP A 815 25.72 41.38 22.94
CA ASP A 815 24.52 41.77 22.17
C ASP A 815 24.22 43.28 22.33
N THR A 816 24.38 43.81 23.54
CA THR A 816 24.17 45.22 23.84
C THR A 816 25.25 46.12 23.20
N SER A 817 26.48 45.63 23.07
CA SER A 817 27.55 46.32 22.34
C SER A 817 27.31 46.33 20.84
N ILE A 818 26.81 45.23 20.24
CA ILE A 818 26.39 45.21 18.83
C ILE A 818 25.28 46.23 18.58
N ASP A 819 24.25 46.22 19.43
CA ASP A 819 23.13 47.17 19.33
C ASP A 819 23.62 48.63 19.39
N TYR A 820 24.63 48.90 20.22
CA TYR A 820 25.26 50.22 20.31
C TYR A 820 26.04 50.60 19.05
N ASP A 821 26.85 49.67 18.51
CA ASP A 821 27.70 49.92 17.34
C ASP A 821 26.89 50.10 16.05
N ALA A 822 25.70 49.50 15.98
CA ALA A 822 24.75 49.67 14.87
C ALA A 822 24.09 51.06 14.80
N LEU A 823 24.21 51.89 15.85
CA LEU A 823 23.63 53.25 15.88
C LEU A 823 24.47 54.21 15.04
N GLU A 824 23.81 54.96 14.15
CA GLU A 824 24.49 55.86 13.20
C GLU A 824 24.74 57.26 13.77
N THR A 825 23.93 57.73 14.72
CA THR A 825 24.01 59.10 15.25
C THR A 825 24.53 59.18 16.68
N ASP A 826 25.21 60.27 17.00
CA ASP A 826 25.73 60.50 18.35
C ASP A 826 24.60 60.70 19.38
N GLU A 827 23.47 61.28 18.98
CA GLU A 827 22.29 61.43 19.83
C GLU A 827 21.67 60.09 20.22
N GLU A 828 21.54 59.16 19.28
CA GLU A 828 21.06 57.80 19.55
C GLU A 828 22.01 57.04 20.48
N ARG A 829 23.33 57.16 20.24
CA ARG A 829 24.36 56.54 21.10
C ARG A 829 24.34 57.10 22.52
N ALA A 830 24.10 58.40 22.69
CA ALA A 830 23.97 59.03 24.00
C ALA A 830 22.72 58.52 24.74
N GLN A 831 21.57 58.49 24.06
CA GLN A 831 20.33 57.96 24.63
C GLN A 831 20.46 56.48 25.00
N PHE A 832 21.11 55.67 24.16
CA PHE A 832 21.34 54.26 24.43
C PHE A 832 22.20 54.02 25.68
N LYS A 833 23.23 54.85 25.91
CA LYS A 833 24.04 54.82 27.14
C LYS A 833 23.20 55.12 28.38
N ASP A 834 22.32 56.11 28.31
CA ASP A 834 21.41 56.47 29.41
C ASP A 834 20.40 55.36 29.71
N ASP A 835 19.90 54.68 28.68
CA ASP A 835 18.94 53.59 28.80
C ASP A 835 19.57 52.26 29.27
N ASN A 836 20.89 52.09 29.12
CA ASN A 836 21.63 50.87 29.45
C ASN A 836 22.79 51.10 30.45
N PRO A 837 22.55 51.64 31.66
CA PRO A 837 23.61 52.03 32.59
C PRO A 837 24.48 50.84 33.06
N LYS A 838 23.90 49.65 33.19
CA LYS A 838 24.65 48.44 33.57
C LYS A 838 25.65 47.99 32.50
N TRP A 839 25.31 48.21 31.23
CA TRP A 839 26.22 47.94 30.11
C TRP A 839 27.37 48.94 30.12
N VAL A 840 27.07 50.23 30.30
CA VAL A 840 28.09 51.28 30.47
C VAL A 840 29.05 50.94 31.61
N ASP A 841 28.52 50.57 32.78
CA ASP A 841 29.31 50.12 33.91
C ASP A 841 30.16 48.89 33.58
N GLY A 842 29.64 47.98 32.76
CA GLY A 842 30.37 46.83 32.23
C GLY A 842 31.56 47.25 31.36
N MET A 843 31.33 48.11 30.37
CA MET A 843 32.36 48.60 29.47
C MET A 843 33.43 49.43 30.19
N ARG A 844 33.05 50.16 31.26
CA ARG A 844 34.02 50.84 32.12
C ARG A 844 34.90 49.87 32.92
N ARG A 845 34.38 48.70 33.31
CA ARG A 845 35.20 47.64 33.91
C ARG A 845 36.19 47.06 32.91
N VAL A 846 35.78 46.85 31.65
CA VAL A 846 36.67 46.43 30.56
C VAL A 846 37.79 47.46 30.38
N GLU A 847 37.46 48.73 30.25
CA GLU A 847 38.44 49.83 30.11
C GLU A 847 39.41 49.90 31.31
N ALA A 848 38.93 49.69 32.53
CA ALA A 848 39.79 49.64 33.71
C ALA A 848 40.79 48.48 33.64
N ILE A 849 40.34 47.30 33.21
CA ILE A 849 41.19 46.11 33.07
C ILE A 849 42.24 46.32 31.98
N GLU A 850 41.87 46.90 30.82
CA GLU A 850 42.81 47.22 29.73
C GLU A 850 43.90 48.23 30.14
N ARG A 851 43.60 49.07 31.13
CA ARG A 851 44.55 50.04 31.70
C ARG A 851 45.33 49.49 32.90
N ASP A 852 45.32 48.17 33.11
CA ASP A 852 45.99 47.47 34.21
C ASP A 852 45.61 48.01 35.60
N PHE A 853 44.35 48.43 35.79
CA PHE A 853 43.89 48.86 37.11
C PHE A 853 43.93 47.69 38.10
N PRO A 854 44.37 47.91 39.36
CA PRO A 854 44.30 46.88 40.39
C PRO A 854 42.86 46.40 40.55
N GLU A 855 42.67 45.08 40.60
CA GLU A 855 41.34 44.44 40.64
C GLU A 855 40.41 45.02 41.72
N LYS A 856 40.97 45.41 42.87
CA LYS A 856 40.24 46.01 44.00
C LYS A 856 39.73 47.44 43.75
N LEU A 857 40.23 48.10 42.70
CA LEU A 857 39.89 49.48 42.34
C LEU A 857 39.03 49.56 41.07
N ILE A 858 38.73 48.44 40.42
CA ILE A 858 37.91 48.41 39.20
C ILE A 858 36.51 48.98 39.45
N ASP A 859 35.81 48.56 40.51
CA ASP A 859 34.49 49.11 40.82
C ASP A 859 34.56 50.59 41.23
N THR A 860 35.64 51.02 41.90
CA THR A 860 35.88 52.44 42.20
C THR A 860 36.09 53.27 40.93
N TYR A 861 36.72 52.69 39.90
CA TYR A 861 36.86 53.33 38.58
C TYR A 861 35.51 53.51 37.89
N VAL A 862 34.63 52.51 37.96
CA VAL A 862 33.26 52.59 37.41
C VAL A 862 32.44 53.66 38.15
N ASP A 863 32.44 53.61 39.48
CA ASP A 863 31.68 54.53 40.32
C ASP A 863 32.08 56.00 40.09
N TRP A 864 33.35 56.26 39.76
CA TRP A 864 33.86 57.60 39.46
C TRP A 864 33.14 58.26 38.26
N TYR A 865 32.82 57.50 37.22
CA TYR A 865 32.08 58.02 36.06
C TYR A 865 30.59 58.24 36.36
N GLY A 866 30.02 57.57 37.36
CA GLY A 866 28.63 57.72 37.79
C GLY A 866 28.41 58.73 38.93
N ASN A 867 29.45 59.11 39.67
CA ASN A 867 29.36 59.94 40.86
C ASN A 867 30.44 61.02 40.93
N LYS A 868 30.02 62.28 40.71
CA LYS A 868 30.89 63.48 40.69
C LYS A 868 31.59 63.77 42.02
N ASP A 869 31.14 63.18 43.13
CA ASP A 869 31.69 63.43 44.47
C ASP A 869 32.84 62.47 44.83
N ILE A 870 33.11 61.44 44.01
CA ILE A 870 34.19 60.48 44.26
C ILE A 870 35.53 61.08 43.81
N LYS A 871 36.47 61.21 44.75
CA LYS A 871 37.82 61.70 44.48
C LYS A 871 38.77 60.55 44.13
N ARG A 872 39.75 60.82 43.27
CA ARG A 872 40.83 59.90 42.88
C ARG A 872 41.44 59.22 44.13
N PRO A 873 41.59 57.89 44.15
CA PRO A 873 42.26 57.19 45.24
C PRO A 873 43.69 57.70 45.46
N GLU A 874 44.05 57.93 46.72
CA GLU A 874 45.36 58.48 47.11
C GLU A 874 46.49 57.51 46.71
N GLY A 875 47.42 57.96 45.84
CA GLY A 875 48.63 57.20 45.49
C GLY A 875 48.71 56.59 44.09
N HIS A 876 47.64 56.59 43.28
CA HIS A 876 47.72 56.13 41.89
C HIS A 876 48.24 57.24 40.97
N LYS A 877 49.31 57.02 40.20
CA LYS A 877 49.79 57.91 39.12
C LYS A 877 49.49 57.29 37.76
N GLY A 878 48.97 58.07 36.82
CA GLY A 878 48.44 57.64 35.52
C GLY A 878 47.27 58.53 35.08
N ASP A 879 47.00 58.59 33.77
CA ASP A 879 45.96 59.43 33.16
C ASP A 879 44.58 58.82 33.45
N TRP A 880 44.00 59.19 34.59
CA TRP A 880 42.55 59.14 34.76
C TRP A 880 42.04 60.33 33.96
N TYR A 881 41.19 60.14 32.94
CA TYR A 881 40.71 61.21 32.06
C TYR A 881 40.36 62.46 32.90
N GLU A 882 41.09 63.56 32.72
CA GLU A 882 40.63 64.88 33.15
C GLU A 882 39.61 65.36 32.11
N ASP A 883 38.52 66.01 32.56
CA ASP A 883 37.46 66.60 31.73
C ASP A 883 37.97 67.29 30.45
#